data_AF-A0A6B0SCL6-F1
#
_entry.id   AF-A0A6B0SCL6-F1
#
_cell.length_a   1.000
_cell.length_b   1.000
_cell.length_c   1.000
_cell.angle_alpha   90.00
_cell.angle_beta   90.00
_cell.angle_gamma   90.00
#
_symmetry.space_group_name_H-M   'P 1'
#
loop_
_entity.id
_entity.type
_entity.pdbx_description
1 polymer ?
#
loop_
_entity_poly.entity_id
_entity_poly.type
_entity_poly.pdbx_seq_one_letter_code
_entity_poly.pdbx_strand_id
1 'polypeptide(L)'
;MTEPPHDTWQALEFIRDPRASRPRHASPLHKTVANIVHDAVRTYDCGPITYLSLPGVTRQRTLLRAGSPPTNPPPLQDINTSDVTPETQTLAALADADTADDIGLAVVAVETTPIGRTDAFTQRLLAEEPTAPASFSTTPPALAPVLEEIDGQPHAFSVVAEESPAGDIEVAVRLVDFTPSSQITSRDAFAQTHPGSLSDTIDAPDLVTNWELPAENGWTRRVEDRHRADRPVLRQTIHSRYTDTPTKQALTVTASAHEYAQLWTQAPADPLAEVYEQYGVTGRLTAAPGELPALYPVVSRLYPDSVWTHVAGRAPIQVTLVTPIMIPHGLTMTDADPTAHATKKTPATDGGSVSAFEGSVRRWCLERGETLTARPSSPPGVAFQRTAADGTRTLAYLSAGDALQPGRLLAAVWHAHHEAGTAGVSVFAPSQTRATQAATILGRPFKPTPPETLTTLYPKPTPLSCQKGVAVRSREHPVERWVITPDNELRCIIDGTVVASAPLTAPLATIAEQFVCVSTDGEPVTVTHPDGTTTDERRETVNKMATPIQAPARPVHLATGRETATVYAQDGPNFTDIRHPSTTSPLSNRSPDDVATAFWETYTIPDDSGTLHMQTTLPEVVSYARHQSDRPPRPPGWIHLQRLHDTTPPTRPTQSRTTIDGRTLRYTPPARNNPD
;
A
#
# COMPACT_ATOMS: atom_id res chain seq x y z
N MET A 1 20.90 27.37 -8.04
CA MET A 1 21.27 26.83 -6.71
C MET A 1 20.88 25.37 -6.75
N THR A 2 21.88 24.50 -6.77
CA THR A 2 21.76 23.05 -6.85
C THR A 2 21.23 22.49 -5.53
N GLU A 3 20.08 21.83 -5.56
CA GLU A 3 19.61 20.95 -4.49
C GLU A 3 20.64 19.81 -4.29
N PRO A 4 20.92 19.39 -3.05
CA PRO A 4 21.78 18.23 -2.81
C PRO A 4 21.06 16.95 -3.26
N PRO A 5 21.75 15.96 -3.86
CA PRO A 5 21.15 14.68 -4.19
C PRO A 5 20.84 13.89 -2.91
N HIS A 6 19.71 13.20 -2.92
CA HIS A 6 19.21 12.35 -1.84
C HIS A 6 20.17 11.18 -1.48
N ASP A 7 20.38 10.96 -0.18
CA ASP A 7 20.75 9.72 0.54
C ASP A 7 21.71 8.69 -0.12
N THR A 8 22.83 9.14 -0.69
CA THR A 8 23.93 8.25 -1.14
C THR A 8 25.08 8.29 -0.14
N TRP A 9 25.62 7.13 0.27
CA TRP A 9 26.77 7.02 1.18
C TRP A 9 27.84 6.07 0.66
N GLN A 10 29.08 6.23 1.12
CA GLN A 10 30.18 5.34 0.74
C GLN A 10 30.35 4.16 1.71
N ALA A 11 30.77 3.02 1.18
CA ALA A 11 31.15 1.86 1.94
C ALA A 11 32.24 1.06 1.25
N LEU A 12 32.90 0.22 2.04
CA LEU A 12 33.78 -0.82 1.56
C LEU A 12 32.96 -2.09 1.28
N GLU A 13 32.99 -2.57 0.04
CA GLU A 13 32.41 -3.86 -0.36
C GLU A 13 33.46 -4.97 -0.36
N PHE A 14 33.14 -6.09 0.29
CA PHE A 14 33.89 -7.35 0.16
C PHE A 14 33.26 -8.20 -0.95
N ILE A 15 34.04 -8.48 -1.99
CA ILE A 15 33.61 -9.22 -3.17
C ILE A 15 34.27 -10.58 -3.16
N ARG A 16 33.50 -11.65 -3.00
CA ARG A 16 34.00 -13.02 -3.11
C ARG A 16 33.31 -13.75 -4.25
N ASP A 17 34.09 -14.34 -5.14
CA ASP A 17 33.55 -15.30 -6.11
C ASP A 17 33.27 -16.63 -5.40
N PRO A 18 32.01 -17.08 -5.31
CA PRO A 18 31.70 -18.37 -4.69
C PRO A 18 32.21 -19.57 -5.48
N ARG A 19 32.68 -19.39 -6.72
CA ARG A 19 33.31 -20.44 -7.53
C ARG A 19 34.82 -20.55 -7.27
N ALA A 20 35.43 -19.52 -6.70
CA ALA A 20 36.85 -19.53 -6.37
C ALA A 20 37.10 -20.35 -5.10
N SER A 21 38.01 -21.32 -5.22
CA SER A 21 38.45 -22.12 -4.08
C SER A 21 39.37 -21.29 -3.20
N ARG A 22 38.98 -21.06 -1.94
CA ARG A 22 39.83 -20.33 -1.01
C ARG A 22 41.08 -21.14 -0.67
N PRO A 23 42.28 -20.54 -0.64
CA PRO A 23 43.48 -21.21 -0.16
C PRO A 23 43.30 -21.64 1.32
N ARG A 24 43.60 -22.91 1.65
CA ARG A 24 43.43 -23.45 3.02
C ARG A 24 44.20 -22.68 4.11
N HIS A 25 45.20 -21.90 3.73
CA HIS A 25 46.05 -21.12 4.62
C HIS A 25 45.59 -19.67 4.83
N ALA A 26 44.56 -19.20 4.11
CA ALA A 26 44.06 -17.83 4.26
C ALA A 26 43.18 -17.67 5.52
N SER A 27 43.43 -16.63 6.30
CA SER A 27 42.69 -16.30 7.54
C SER A 27 41.18 -16.21 7.29
N PRO A 28 40.29 -16.89 8.03
CA PRO A 28 38.84 -16.82 7.84
C PRO A 28 38.31 -15.38 7.70
N LEU A 29 37.52 -15.10 6.66
CA LEU A 29 37.07 -13.73 6.34
C LEU A 29 36.36 -13.03 7.50
N HIS A 30 35.59 -13.76 8.29
CA HIS A 30 34.93 -13.21 9.47
C HIS A 30 35.92 -12.70 10.52
N LYS A 31 37.12 -13.29 10.62
CA LYS A 31 38.22 -12.79 11.46
C LYS A 31 38.83 -11.52 10.88
N THR A 32 39.07 -11.49 9.57
CA THR A 32 39.56 -10.29 8.88
C THR A 32 38.59 -9.11 9.08
N VAL A 33 37.29 -9.32 8.85
CA VAL A 33 36.27 -8.28 9.10
C VAL A 33 36.26 -7.84 10.56
N ALA A 34 36.35 -8.77 11.51
CA ALA A 34 36.41 -8.44 12.93
C ALA A 34 37.64 -7.62 13.32
N ASN A 35 38.82 -7.94 12.78
CA ASN A 35 40.05 -7.17 13.00
C ASN A 35 39.91 -5.74 12.46
N ILE A 36 39.37 -5.60 11.23
CA ILE A 36 39.13 -4.29 10.63
C ILE A 36 38.17 -3.47 11.48
N VAL A 37 37.07 -4.06 11.94
CA VAL A 37 36.09 -3.38 12.80
C VAL A 37 36.73 -2.99 14.13
N HIS A 38 37.46 -3.92 14.77
CA HIS A 38 38.15 -3.67 16.02
C HIS A 38 39.12 -2.50 15.89
N ASP A 39 39.99 -2.52 14.88
CA ASP A 39 41.03 -1.49 14.72
C ASP A 39 40.44 -0.16 14.28
N ALA A 40 39.42 -0.15 13.41
CA ALA A 40 38.72 1.07 13.03
C ALA A 40 38.12 1.77 14.26
N VAL A 41 37.45 1.01 15.14
CA VAL A 41 36.85 1.55 16.37
C VAL A 41 37.94 1.96 17.37
N ARG A 42 38.86 1.06 17.72
CA ARG A 42 39.81 1.24 18.84
C ARG A 42 41.05 2.04 18.52
N THR A 43 41.62 1.83 17.34
CA THR A 43 42.91 2.41 16.98
C THR A 43 42.73 3.74 16.27
N TYR A 44 41.68 3.85 15.45
CA TYR A 44 41.47 5.01 14.57
C TYR A 44 40.30 5.92 14.97
N ASP A 45 39.55 5.56 16.02
CA ASP A 45 38.37 6.30 16.49
C ASP A 45 37.37 6.56 15.34
N CYS A 46 37.19 5.55 14.51
CA CYS A 46 36.39 5.59 13.29
C CYS A 46 35.10 4.78 13.51
N GLY A 47 34.28 5.16 14.49
CA GLY A 47 33.05 4.46 14.87
C GLY A 47 31.80 5.34 14.81
N PRO A 48 30.58 4.78 14.90
CA PRO A 48 30.27 3.35 14.88
C PRO A 48 30.54 2.71 13.52
N ILE A 49 30.90 1.42 13.50
CA ILE A 49 31.04 0.62 12.28
C ILE A 49 29.79 -0.21 12.05
N THR A 50 29.16 -0.03 10.89
CA THR A 50 28.04 -0.87 10.43
C THR A 50 28.55 -1.92 9.46
N TYR A 51 28.45 -3.18 9.87
CA TYR A 51 28.45 -4.34 8.98
C TYR A 51 27.05 -4.55 8.44
N LEU A 52 26.92 -4.63 7.12
CA LEU A 52 25.64 -4.86 6.44
C LEU A 52 25.75 -6.00 5.43
N SER A 53 24.89 -7.01 5.59
CA SER A 53 24.73 -8.11 4.64
C SER A 53 23.33 -8.08 4.04
N LEU A 54 23.25 -8.05 2.71
CA LEU A 54 21.99 -8.06 1.99
C LEU A 54 22.11 -8.62 0.57
N PRO A 55 21.02 -9.17 0.00
CA PRO A 55 21.02 -9.63 -1.37
C PRO A 55 21.11 -8.47 -2.37
N GLY A 56 22.05 -8.53 -3.30
CA GLY A 56 22.05 -7.71 -4.50
C GLY A 56 21.20 -8.35 -5.62
N VAL A 57 21.40 -7.90 -6.86
CA VAL A 57 20.71 -8.48 -8.03
C VAL A 57 21.12 -9.93 -8.28
N THR A 58 22.43 -10.21 -8.27
CA THR A 58 23.00 -11.50 -8.68
C THR A 58 23.90 -12.14 -7.63
N ARG A 59 24.22 -11.44 -6.53
CA ARG A 59 25.06 -11.95 -5.45
C ARG A 59 24.69 -11.36 -4.10
N GLN A 60 25.07 -12.05 -3.02
CA GLN A 60 25.08 -11.45 -1.68
C GLN A 60 26.12 -10.34 -1.62
N ARG A 61 25.76 -9.20 -1.02
CA ARG A 61 26.66 -8.06 -0.79
C ARG A 61 27.02 -8.01 0.69
N THR A 62 28.30 -7.77 0.96
CA THR A 62 28.83 -7.53 2.30
C THR A 62 29.50 -6.16 2.30
N LEU A 63 28.97 -5.24 3.11
CA LEU A 63 29.39 -3.85 3.15
C LEU A 63 29.85 -3.47 4.57
N LEU A 64 30.90 -2.68 4.66
CA LEU A 64 31.31 -1.97 5.87
C LEU A 64 31.18 -0.46 5.67
N ARG A 65 30.50 0.20 6.61
CA ARG A 65 30.35 1.66 6.65
C ARG A 65 30.75 2.19 8.02
N ALA A 66 31.53 3.27 8.02
CA ALA A 66 31.90 4.00 9.23
C ALA A 66 31.00 5.24 9.43
N GLY A 67 30.65 5.49 10.69
CA GLY A 67 29.72 6.56 11.08
C GLY A 67 30.38 7.92 11.33
N SER A 68 31.66 7.93 11.71
CA SER A 68 32.40 9.14 12.08
C SER A 68 33.80 9.20 11.45
N PRO A 69 34.33 10.41 11.19
CA PRO A 69 35.67 10.60 10.65
C PRO A 69 36.75 10.08 11.60
N PRO A 70 37.80 9.42 11.08
CA PRO A 70 38.91 8.90 11.87
C PRO A 70 39.80 10.03 12.41
N THR A 71 40.43 9.82 13.57
CA THR A 71 41.36 10.81 14.14
C THR A 71 42.67 10.89 13.34
N ASN A 72 43.19 9.77 12.83
CA ASN A 72 44.42 9.71 12.02
C ASN A 72 44.31 8.61 10.95
N PRO A 73 43.69 8.87 9.79
CA PRO A 73 43.44 7.84 8.78
C PRO A 73 44.75 7.23 8.27
N PRO A 74 44.86 5.90 8.17
CA PRO A 74 45.99 5.26 7.52
C PRO A 74 45.98 5.57 6.00
N PRO A 75 47.17 5.64 5.37
CA PRO A 75 47.25 5.86 3.92
C PRO A 75 46.83 4.60 3.17
N LEU A 76 45.99 4.75 2.15
CA LEU A 76 45.73 3.70 1.16
C LEU A 76 46.73 3.88 0.01
N GLN A 77 47.62 2.92 -0.20
CA GLN A 77 48.70 3.04 -1.20
C GLN A 77 48.18 2.72 -2.60
N ASP A 78 48.84 3.29 -3.62
CA ASP A 78 48.66 2.96 -5.04
C ASP A 78 47.25 3.16 -5.64
N ILE A 79 46.36 3.86 -4.93
CA ILE A 79 44.98 4.15 -5.36
C ILE A 79 44.71 5.66 -5.28
N ASN A 80 44.05 6.22 -6.29
CA ASN A 80 43.57 7.60 -6.23
C ASN A 80 42.40 7.71 -5.24
N THR A 81 42.61 8.38 -4.11
CA THR A 81 41.60 8.56 -3.05
C THR A 81 40.84 9.89 -3.14
N SER A 82 40.98 10.65 -4.24
CA SER A 82 40.35 11.98 -4.39
C SER A 82 38.84 11.99 -4.13
N ASP A 83 38.17 10.90 -4.48
CA ASP A 83 36.71 10.74 -4.37
C ASP A 83 36.30 9.80 -3.23
N VAL A 84 37.22 9.42 -2.33
CA VAL A 84 36.97 8.50 -1.20
C VAL A 84 36.90 9.28 0.10
N THR A 85 35.87 9.04 0.92
CA THR A 85 35.78 9.72 2.23
C THR A 85 36.85 9.19 3.20
N PRO A 86 37.34 10.01 4.16
CA PRO A 86 38.35 9.57 5.14
C PRO A 86 37.95 8.33 5.94
N GLU A 87 36.66 8.19 6.25
CA GLU A 87 36.05 7.04 6.92
C GLU A 87 36.24 5.78 6.08
N THR A 88 35.82 5.84 4.81
CA THR A 88 35.87 4.69 3.91
C THR A 88 37.31 4.37 3.50
N GLN A 89 38.18 5.38 3.41
CA GLN A 89 39.62 5.20 3.19
C GLN A 89 40.27 4.42 4.34
N THR A 90 39.90 4.72 5.60
CA THR A 90 40.42 4.00 6.76
C THR A 90 40.03 2.53 6.72
N LEU A 91 38.76 2.24 6.45
CA LEU A 91 38.28 0.86 6.28
C LEU A 91 38.98 0.15 5.12
N ALA A 92 39.14 0.84 3.99
CA ALA A 92 39.82 0.31 2.81
C ALA A 92 41.28 -0.04 3.09
N ALA A 93 42.03 0.85 3.76
CA ALA A 93 43.44 0.63 4.08
C ALA A 93 43.64 -0.48 5.12
N LEU A 94 42.75 -0.57 6.12
CA LEU A 94 42.73 -1.69 7.05
C LEU A 94 42.45 -3.02 6.33
N ALA A 95 41.49 -3.01 5.40
CA ALA A 95 41.12 -4.19 4.64
C ALA A 95 42.21 -4.64 3.68
N ASP A 96 42.83 -3.72 2.95
CA ASP A 96 43.93 -4.00 2.02
C ASP A 96 45.12 -4.65 2.73
N ALA A 97 45.39 -4.26 3.99
CA ALA A 97 46.47 -4.82 4.79
C ALA A 97 46.19 -6.24 5.35
N ASP A 98 44.94 -6.59 5.65
CA ASP A 98 44.58 -7.85 6.35
C ASP A 98 43.83 -8.87 5.47
N THR A 99 43.49 -8.50 4.23
CA THR A 99 42.74 -9.35 3.30
C THR A 99 43.67 -10.08 2.33
N ALA A 100 43.34 -11.33 2.01
CA ALA A 100 44.09 -12.13 1.04
C ALA A 100 43.68 -11.81 -0.42
N ASP A 101 44.62 -11.97 -1.37
CA ASP A 101 44.47 -11.66 -2.81
C ASP A 101 43.28 -12.35 -3.53
N ASP A 102 42.67 -13.37 -2.91
CA ASP A 102 41.51 -14.07 -3.43
C ASP A 102 40.18 -13.34 -3.19
N ILE A 103 40.20 -12.25 -2.42
CA ILE A 103 39.04 -11.46 -2.05
C ILE A 103 39.15 -10.06 -2.66
N GLY A 104 38.06 -9.62 -3.25
CA GLY A 104 37.98 -8.33 -3.91
C GLY A 104 37.56 -7.27 -2.92
N LEU A 105 38.18 -6.11 -3.03
CA LEU A 105 37.88 -4.94 -2.23
C LEU A 105 37.55 -3.79 -3.16
N ALA A 106 36.45 -3.11 -2.88
CA ALA A 106 36.02 -1.96 -3.65
C ALA A 106 35.38 -0.91 -2.74
N VAL A 107 35.69 0.36 -3.00
CA VAL A 107 34.90 1.47 -2.49
C VAL A 107 33.70 1.66 -3.40
N VAL A 108 32.52 1.69 -2.81
CA VAL A 108 31.26 1.82 -3.52
C VAL A 108 30.40 2.93 -2.94
N ALA A 109 29.65 3.60 -3.80
CA ALA A 109 28.56 4.48 -3.43
C ALA A 109 27.27 3.66 -3.40
N VAL A 110 26.56 3.70 -2.28
CA VAL A 110 25.36 2.92 -2.01
C VAL A 110 24.16 3.85 -1.93
N GLU A 111 23.14 3.54 -2.73
CA GLU A 111 21.82 4.15 -2.69
C GLU A 111 20.79 3.13 -2.22
N THR A 112 20.15 3.42 -1.09
CA THR A 112 19.15 2.55 -0.46
C THR A 112 17.72 2.88 -0.85
N THR A 113 17.50 3.95 -1.63
CA THR A 113 16.18 4.33 -2.19
C THR A 113 15.41 3.15 -2.79
N PRO A 114 16.04 2.23 -3.56
CA PRO A 114 15.33 1.08 -4.14
C PRO A 114 14.73 0.13 -3.12
N ILE A 115 15.29 0.00 -1.92
CA ILE A 115 14.73 -0.85 -0.86
C ILE A 115 13.35 -0.34 -0.41
N GLY A 116 13.01 0.92 -0.72
CA GLY A 116 11.73 1.53 -0.38
C GLY A 116 11.80 2.28 0.95
N ARG A 117 11.00 3.35 1.03
CA ARG A 117 10.94 4.27 2.20
C ARG A 117 9.94 3.83 3.27
N THR A 118 9.18 2.77 3.03
CA THR A 118 8.25 2.21 4.01
C THR A 118 9.01 1.43 5.05
N ASP A 119 8.71 1.65 6.32
CA ASP A 119 9.33 0.88 7.39
C ASP A 119 8.92 -0.59 7.31
N ALA A 120 9.82 -1.47 7.73
CA ALA A 120 9.56 -2.89 7.90
C ALA A 120 9.84 -3.27 9.35
N PHE A 121 9.05 -4.18 9.93
CA PHE A 121 9.34 -4.63 11.28
C PHE A 121 10.69 -5.33 11.32
N THR A 122 11.48 -4.91 12.31
CA THR A 122 12.87 -5.27 12.46
C THR A 122 13.00 -6.09 13.73
N GLN A 123 13.67 -7.23 13.62
CA GLN A 123 14.12 -8.01 14.76
C GLN A 123 15.36 -7.34 15.34
N ARG A 124 15.30 -7.07 16.63
CA ARG A 124 16.39 -6.52 17.45
C ARG A 124 16.82 -7.63 18.40
N LEU A 125 18.09 -8.01 18.34
CA LEU A 125 18.67 -8.95 19.31
C LEU A 125 18.84 -8.22 20.65
N LEU A 126 18.41 -8.87 21.72
CA LEU A 126 18.39 -8.36 23.09
C LEU A 126 18.97 -9.40 24.04
N ALA A 127 19.42 -8.97 25.21
CA ALA A 127 19.88 -9.86 26.27
C ALA A 127 19.58 -9.28 27.65
N GLU A 128 19.34 -10.14 28.64
CA GLU A 128 19.22 -9.74 30.05
C GLU A 128 20.59 -9.30 30.61
N GLU A 129 21.61 -10.12 30.36
CA GLU A 129 23.00 -9.75 30.61
C GLU A 129 23.62 -9.24 29.30
N PRO A 130 24.33 -8.09 29.30
CA PRO A 130 24.82 -7.47 28.09
C PRO A 130 25.95 -8.26 27.41
N THR A 131 26.18 -9.54 27.69
CA THR A 131 27.32 -10.26 27.10
C THR A 131 26.95 -10.77 25.70
N ALA A 132 27.81 -10.49 24.70
CA ALA A 132 27.68 -11.12 23.39
C ALA A 132 27.84 -12.65 23.52
N PRO A 133 27.25 -13.45 22.60
CA PRO A 133 27.26 -14.90 22.74
C PRO A 133 28.68 -15.48 22.93
N ALA A 134 28.99 -16.25 23.97
CA ALA A 134 30.39 -16.61 24.27
C ALA A 134 31.06 -17.64 23.31
N SER A 135 30.34 -18.17 22.30
CA SER A 135 30.73 -19.41 21.59
C SER A 135 31.78 -19.24 20.48
N PHE A 136 32.83 -18.44 20.70
CA PHE A 136 33.53 -17.78 19.58
C PHE A 136 34.97 -18.22 19.32
N SER A 137 35.24 -19.52 19.39
CA SER A 137 36.47 -20.09 18.78
C SER A 137 36.21 -20.74 17.41
N THR A 138 34.95 -20.90 17.01
CA THR A 138 34.58 -21.84 15.95
C THR A 138 34.33 -21.18 14.60
N THR A 139 34.73 -21.93 13.57
CA THR A 139 34.22 -21.78 12.21
C THR A 139 33.12 -22.84 12.06
N PRO A 140 31.89 -22.48 11.67
CA PRO A 140 31.43 -21.16 11.20
C PRO A 140 31.12 -20.14 12.34
N PRO A 141 31.03 -18.83 12.04
CA PRO A 141 30.56 -17.79 12.96
C PRO A 141 29.17 -18.07 13.55
N ALA A 142 28.90 -17.62 14.77
CA ALA A 142 27.62 -17.90 15.44
C ALA A 142 26.40 -17.21 14.82
N LEU A 143 26.59 -16.08 14.12
CA LEU A 143 25.52 -15.45 13.35
C LEU A 143 25.44 -15.99 11.90
N ALA A 144 26.29 -16.94 11.51
CA ALA A 144 26.21 -17.55 10.19
C ALA A 144 24.90 -18.34 9.96
N PRO A 145 24.40 -19.15 10.92
CA PRO A 145 23.12 -19.83 10.80
C PRO A 145 21.95 -18.89 10.48
N VAL A 146 21.98 -17.65 10.96
CA VAL A 146 20.97 -16.63 10.64
C VAL A 146 20.91 -16.35 9.14
N LEU A 147 22.07 -16.14 8.49
CA LEU A 147 22.17 -15.88 7.06
C LEU A 147 21.93 -17.14 6.20
N GLU A 148 22.09 -18.32 6.80
CA GLU A 148 21.73 -19.62 6.20
C GLU A 148 20.22 -19.86 6.26
N GLU A 149 19.54 -19.47 7.33
CA GLU A 149 18.08 -19.63 7.46
C GLU A 149 17.32 -18.72 6.49
N ILE A 150 17.77 -17.47 6.33
CA ILE A 150 17.18 -16.51 5.37
C ILE A 150 17.76 -16.69 3.95
N ASP A 151 18.28 -17.87 3.62
CA ASP A 151 18.77 -18.17 2.28
C ASP A 151 17.66 -18.00 1.23
N GLY A 152 18.00 -17.36 0.12
CA GLY A 152 17.09 -17.08 -0.98
C GLY A 152 16.01 -16.04 -0.66
N GLN A 153 16.04 -15.44 0.53
CA GLN A 153 15.07 -14.44 0.97
C GLN A 153 15.63 -13.02 0.84
N PRO A 154 14.82 -12.04 0.41
CA PRO A 154 15.19 -10.62 0.45
C PRO A 154 15.27 -10.13 1.90
N HIS A 155 16.44 -9.67 2.34
CA HIS A 155 16.69 -9.28 3.73
C HIS A 155 17.66 -8.11 3.86
N ALA A 156 17.75 -7.56 5.06
CA ALA A 156 18.85 -6.70 5.50
C ALA A 156 19.28 -7.12 6.91
N PHE A 157 20.52 -7.59 7.03
CA PHE A 157 21.13 -8.00 8.29
C PHE A 157 22.25 -7.03 8.66
N SER A 158 22.21 -6.45 9.85
CA SER A 158 23.14 -5.42 10.30
C SER A 158 23.73 -5.75 11.66
N VAL A 159 25.04 -5.51 11.79
CA VAL A 159 25.77 -5.52 13.06
C VAL A 159 26.51 -4.20 13.17
N VAL A 160 26.15 -3.42 14.19
CA VAL A 160 26.76 -2.12 14.46
C VAL A 160 27.68 -2.26 15.66
N ALA A 161 28.95 -1.87 15.52
CA ALA A 161 29.94 -1.87 16.60
C ALA A 161 30.38 -0.45 16.96
N GLU A 162 30.45 -0.14 18.24
CA GLU A 162 30.86 1.16 18.77
C GLU A 162 31.71 0.96 20.02
N GLU A 163 32.60 1.92 20.33
CA GLU A 163 33.32 1.92 21.60
C GLU A 163 32.39 2.46 22.71
N SER A 164 32.28 1.70 23.80
CA SER A 164 31.54 2.14 24.97
C SER A 164 32.36 3.14 25.80
N PRO A 165 31.72 3.98 26.63
CA PRO A 165 32.42 4.84 27.57
C PRO A 165 33.31 4.08 28.57
N ALA A 166 33.02 2.79 28.81
CA ALA A 166 33.81 1.91 29.66
C ALA A 166 35.07 1.38 28.94
N GLY A 167 35.22 1.66 27.65
CA GLY A 167 36.30 1.16 26.83
C GLY A 167 36.14 -0.32 26.50
N ASP A 168 34.91 -0.81 26.34
CA ASP A 168 34.56 -2.10 25.72
C ASP A 168 33.98 -1.87 24.32
N ILE A 169 33.85 -2.92 23.49
CA ILE A 169 33.12 -2.79 22.22
C ILE A 169 31.69 -3.24 22.45
N GLU A 170 30.74 -2.32 22.21
CA GLU A 170 29.32 -2.62 22.20
C GLU A 170 28.86 -2.93 20.78
N VAL A 171 28.03 -3.96 20.65
CA VAL A 171 27.46 -4.41 19.39
C VAL A 171 25.95 -4.41 19.44
N ALA A 172 25.37 -4.09 18.29
CA ALA A 172 23.94 -3.99 18.08
C ALA A 172 23.56 -4.77 16.82
N VAL A 173 22.76 -5.84 16.98
CA VAL A 173 22.34 -6.71 15.87
C VAL A 173 20.89 -6.44 15.49
N ARG A 174 20.63 -6.36 14.18
CA ARG A 174 19.31 -6.14 13.58
C ARG A 174 19.10 -7.02 12.36
N LEU A 175 17.88 -7.54 12.20
CA LEU A 175 17.47 -8.29 11.02
C LEU A 175 16.11 -7.80 10.53
N VAL A 176 16.02 -7.55 9.22
CA VAL A 176 14.76 -7.36 8.52
C VAL A 176 14.61 -8.40 7.44
N ASP A 177 13.47 -9.08 7.45
CA ASP A 177 13.02 -9.96 6.39
C ASP A 177 11.95 -9.22 5.55
N PHE A 178 12.22 -9.11 4.24
CA PHE A 178 11.32 -8.48 3.26
C PHE A 178 10.49 -9.50 2.49
N THR A 179 10.58 -10.79 2.83
CA THR A 179 9.88 -11.85 2.11
C THR A 179 8.36 -11.67 2.25
N PRO A 180 7.60 -11.53 1.15
CA PRO A 180 6.17 -11.19 1.24
C PRO A 180 5.32 -12.18 2.05
N SER A 181 5.71 -13.46 2.09
CA SER A 181 4.98 -14.51 2.82
C SER A 181 5.23 -14.53 4.33
N SER A 182 6.36 -13.98 4.80
CA SER A 182 6.71 -13.88 6.23
C SER A 182 6.68 -12.44 6.74
N GLN A 183 6.60 -11.45 5.84
CA GLN A 183 6.61 -10.04 6.22
C GLN A 183 5.40 -9.71 7.08
N ILE A 184 5.70 -9.11 8.22
CA ILE A 184 4.71 -8.63 9.15
C ILE A 184 4.45 -7.16 8.80
N THR A 185 3.23 -6.87 8.37
CA THR A 185 2.87 -5.54 7.84
C THR A 185 2.04 -4.71 8.81
N SER A 186 1.63 -5.30 9.93
CA SER A 186 0.91 -4.59 10.99
C SER A 186 1.07 -5.27 12.34
N ARG A 187 0.82 -4.49 13.39
CA ARG A 187 0.75 -4.99 14.76
C ARG A 187 -0.23 -6.15 14.93
N ASP A 188 -1.37 -6.07 14.24
CA ASP A 188 -2.40 -7.11 14.29
C ASP A 188 -1.98 -8.36 13.51
N ALA A 189 -1.19 -8.21 12.44
CA ALA A 189 -0.59 -9.33 11.72
C ALA A 189 0.44 -10.03 12.62
N PHE A 190 1.30 -9.28 13.32
CA PHE A 190 2.23 -9.82 14.30
C PHE A 190 1.51 -10.65 15.38
N ALA A 191 0.41 -10.11 15.92
CA ALA A 191 -0.40 -10.80 16.91
C ALA A 191 -1.18 -12.02 16.36
N GLN A 192 -1.17 -12.27 15.05
CA GLN A 192 -1.85 -13.42 14.43
C GLN A 192 -0.88 -14.48 13.94
N THR A 193 0.34 -14.09 13.59
CA THR A 193 1.41 -14.96 13.13
C THR A 193 2.38 -15.31 14.27
N HIS A 194 3.13 -16.38 14.12
CA HIS A 194 4.32 -16.62 14.95
C HIS A 194 5.49 -16.67 13.97
N PRO A 195 6.07 -15.50 13.64
CA PRO A 195 7.26 -15.49 12.82
C PRO A 195 8.40 -16.20 13.58
N GLY A 196 9.34 -16.82 12.87
CA GLY A 196 10.56 -17.33 13.50
C GLY A 196 11.37 -16.19 14.13
N SER A 197 11.99 -16.47 15.27
CA SER A 197 12.82 -15.50 15.99
C SER A 197 14.29 -15.69 15.64
N LEU A 198 15.04 -14.58 15.54
CA LEU A 198 16.48 -14.57 15.32
C LEU A 198 17.23 -15.36 16.42
N SER A 199 16.75 -15.31 17.66
CA SER A 199 17.32 -16.04 18.80
C SER A 199 17.14 -17.56 18.66
N ASP A 200 16.07 -18.05 18.02
CA ASP A 200 15.87 -19.49 17.78
C ASP A 200 16.98 -20.11 16.91
N THR A 201 17.60 -19.28 16.06
CA THR A 201 18.66 -19.68 15.12
C THR A 201 20.05 -19.63 15.76
N ILE A 202 20.22 -18.87 16.83
CA ILE A 202 21.51 -18.64 17.50
C ILE A 202 21.61 -19.63 18.66
N ASP A 203 22.72 -20.37 18.73
CA ASP A 203 23.01 -21.27 19.87
C ASP A 203 23.47 -20.46 21.10
N ALA A 204 22.56 -19.66 21.67
CA ALA A 204 22.79 -18.79 22.82
C ALA A 204 21.49 -18.60 23.61
N PRO A 205 21.29 -19.38 24.71
CA PRO A 205 20.01 -19.46 25.42
C PRO A 205 19.62 -18.18 26.16
N ASP A 206 20.57 -17.27 26.40
CA ASP A 206 20.35 -16.03 27.16
C ASP A 206 19.95 -14.84 26.25
N LEU A 207 19.84 -15.07 24.93
CA LEU A 207 19.46 -14.06 23.96
C LEU A 207 17.99 -14.17 23.62
N VAL A 208 17.34 -13.02 23.55
CA VAL A 208 15.94 -12.88 23.13
C VAL A 208 15.84 -11.84 22.02
N THR A 209 14.66 -11.71 21.42
CA THR A 209 14.38 -10.62 20.49
C THR A 209 13.24 -9.74 20.97
N ASN A 210 13.16 -8.53 20.41
CA ASN A 210 11.97 -7.68 20.58
C ASN A 210 10.66 -8.34 20.09
N TRP A 211 10.72 -9.46 19.36
CA TRP A 211 9.56 -10.23 18.92
C TRP A 211 9.08 -11.23 19.99
N GLU A 212 9.91 -11.57 20.96
CA GLU A 212 9.58 -12.51 22.05
C GLU A 212 9.03 -11.80 23.29
N LEU A 213 9.38 -10.51 23.49
CA LEU A 213 8.91 -9.69 24.61
C LEU A 213 7.40 -9.78 24.88
N PRO A 214 6.50 -9.80 23.87
CA PRO A 214 5.08 -9.97 24.15
C PRO A 214 4.78 -11.27 24.92
N ALA A 215 5.32 -12.41 24.48
CA ALA A 215 5.07 -13.71 25.09
C ALA A 215 5.59 -13.78 26.53
N GLU A 216 6.79 -13.27 26.76
CA GLU A 216 7.41 -13.18 28.09
C GLU A 216 6.62 -12.29 29.05
N ASN A 217 5.94 -11.28 28.53
CA ASN A 217 5.16 -10.31 29.30
C ASN A 217 3.64 -10.62 29.32
N GLY A 218 3.31 -11.92 29.33
CA GLY A 218 1.96 -12.42 29.61
C GLY A 218 1.03 -12.56 28.40
N TRP A 219 1.55 -12.43 27.17
CA TRP A 219 0.78 -12.83 25.99
C TRP A 219 0.69 -14.36 25.91
N THR A 220 -0.52 -14.89 26.07
CA THR A 220 -0.80 -16.33 25.94
C THR A 220 -1.52 -16.63 24.62
N ARG A 221 -1.02 -17.63 23.90
CA ARG A 221 -1.58 -18.08 22.62
C ARG A 221 -2.74 -19.04 22.86
N ARG A 222 -3.86 -18.82 22.15
CA ARG A 222 -4.96 -19.78 22.06
C ARG A 222 -5.18 -20.16 20.59
N VAL A 223 -5.52 -21.42 20.34
CA VAL A 223 -5.95 -21.91 19.03
C VAL A 223 -7.48 -21.96 19.05
N GLU A 224 -8.15 -21.24 18.15
CA GLU A 224 -9.59 -21.35 17.95
C GLU A 224 -9.87 -22.28 16.76
N ASP A 225 -10.24 -23.53 17.05
CA ASP A 225 -10.72 -24.44 16.01
C ASP A 225 -12.13 -24.03 15.57
N ARG A 226 -12.24 -23.42 14.39
CA ARG A 226 -13.53 -23.23 13.72
C ARG A 226 -13.87 -24.45 12.87
N HIS A 227 -14.97 -25.10 13.21
CA HIS A 227 -15.45 -26.37 12.66
C HIS A 227 -15.78 -26.45 11.15
N ARG A 228 -15.40 -25.48 10.28
CA ARG A 228 -15.81 -25.48 8.85
C ARG A 228 -14.83 -24.88 7.83
N ALA A 229 -13.53 -24.87 8.10
CA ALA A 229 -12.55 -24.63 7.04
C ALA A 229 -11.48 -25.73 7.12
N ASP A 230 -11.09 -26.30 5.98
CA ASP A 230 -10.05 -27.34 5.87
C ASP A 230 -8.64 -26.87 6.29
N ARG A 231 -8.54 -25.69 6.93
CA ARG A 231 -7.33 -25.18 7.59
C ARG A 231 -7.73 -24.50 8.92
N PRO A 232 -7.09 -24.88 10.04
CA PRO A 232 -7.30 -24.19 11.31
C PRO A 232 -6.89 -22.72 11.17
N VAL A 233 -7.80 -21.81 11.52
CA VAL A 233 -7.48 -20.38 11.60
C VAL A 233 -6.90 -20.14 12.99
N LEU A 234 -5.58 -20.00 13.06
CA LEU A 234 -4.88 -19.62 14.29
C LEU A 234 -5.31 -18.20 14.66
N ARG A 235 -6.08 -18.07 15.75
CA ARG A 235 -6.47 -16.77 16.31
C ARG A 235 -5.97 -16.68 17.73
N GLN A 236 -4.90 -15.91 17.95
CA GLN A 236 -4.44 -15.62 19.30
C GLN A 236 -5.55 -14.86 20.04
N THR A 237 -6.04 -15.43 21.15
CA THR A 237 -6.97 -14.76 22.05
C THR A 237 -6.37 -14.71 23.44
N ILE A 238 -6.38 -13.49 23.98
CA ILE A 238 -5.68 -13.01 25.17
C ILE A 238 -6.28 -13.59 26.46
N HIS A 239 -5.43 -13.91 27.45
CA HIS A 239 -5.79 -14.02 28.88
C HIS A 239 -5.10 -12.97 29.77
N SER A 240 -4.69 -11.83 29.19
CA SER A 240 -4.36 -10.64 29.97
C SER A 240 -5.60 -9.74 30.10
N ARG A 241 -5.76 -9.10 31.27
CA ARG A 241 -6.72 -8.01 31.42
C ARG A 241 -6.28 -6.92 30.45
N TYR A 242 -7.10 -6.56 29.47
CA TYR A 242 -6.85 -5.58 28.38
C TYR A 242 -6.45 -4.15 28.85
N THR A 243 -6.14 -3.99 30.14
CA THR A 243 -5.80 -2.79 30.89
C THR A 243 -4.34 -2.74 31.33
N ASP A 244 -3.55 -3.81 31.18
CA ASP A 244 -2.16 -3.81 31.65
C ASP A 244 -1.21 -3.10 30.68
N THR A 245 -0.53 -2.06 31.17
CA THR A 245 0.34 -1.17 30.40
C THR A 245 1.58 -1.88 29.81
N PRO A 246 2.28 -2.76 30.55
CA PRO A 246 3.51 -3.42 30.05
C PRO A 246 3.27 -4.31 28.83
N THR A 247 2.15 -5.04 28.81
CA THR A 247 1.74 -5.96 27.74
C THR A 247 1.42 -5.24 26.42
N LYS A 248 0.90 -4.00 26.48
CA LYS A 248 0.63 -3.16 25.30
C LYS A 248 1.91 -2.50 24.76
N GLN A 249 2.80 -2.10 25.67
CA GLN A 249 4.07 -1.51 25.31
C GLN A 249 4.95 -2.53 24.55
N ALA A 250 4.98 -3.80 24.97
CA ALA A 250 5.80 -4.83 24.33
C ALA A 250 5.45 -5.00 22.84
N LEU A 251 4.16 -5.11 22.52
CA LEU A 251 3.70 -5.21 21.13
C LEU A 251 3.96 -3.91 20.33
N THR A 252 3.97 -2.76 20.99
CA THR A 252 4.29 -1.47 20.34
C THR A 252 5.78 -1.39 20.00
N VAL A 253 6.65 -1.92 20.86
CA VAL A 253 8.10 -2.04 20.64
C VAL A 253 8.40 -2.99 19.48
N THR A 254 7.75 -4.15 19.44
CA THR A 254 7.87 -5.11 18.33
C THR A 254 7.46 -4.52 16.99
N ALA A 255 6.37 -3.75 16.99
CA ALA A 255 5.83 -3.08 15.81
C ALA A 255 6.39 -1.67 15.59
N SER A 256 7.55 -1.35 16.16
CA SER A 256 8.16 -0.04 16.04
C SER A 256 8.94 0.10 14.73
N ALA A 257 8.75 1.23 14.05
CA ALA A 257 9.57 1.63 12.90
C ALA A 257 10.98 2.11 13.29
N HIS A 258 11.22 2.37 14.58
CA HIS A 258 12.45 3.02 15.03
C HIS A 258 13.70 2.19 14.74
N GLU A 259 13.63 0.86 14.89
CA GLU A 259 14.76 -0.04 14.60
C GLU A 259 15.08 -0.12 13.11
N TYR A 260 14.06 -0.05 12.25
CA TYR A 260 14.24 -0.06 10.79
C TYR A 260 15.03 1.15 10.30
N ALA A 261 14.71 2.33 10.84
CA ALA A 261 15.43 3.55 10.48
C ALA A 261 16.94 3.43 10.76
N GLN A 262 17.32 2.75 11.84
CA GLN A 262 18.73 2.58 12.23
C GLN A 262 19.55 1.69 11.30
N LEU A 263 18.92 0.86 10.46
CA LEU A 263 19.66 0.07 9.45
C LEU A 263 20.32 0.96 8.39
N TRP A 264 19.71 2.10 8.10
CA TRP A 264 20.10 2.95 6.97
C TRP A 264 20.84 4.21 7.42
N THR A 265 20.67 4.65 8.67
CA THR A 265 21.36 5.81 9.26
C THR A 265 22.87 5.62 9.31
N GLN A 266 23.64 6.66 8.93
CA GLN A 266 25.10 6.63 8.92
C GLN A 266 25.73 6.28 10.28
N ALA A 267 25.20 6.86 11.36
CA ALA A 267 25.55 6.56 12.74
C ALA A 267 24.32 6.01 13.48
N PRO A 268 24.09 4.67 13.46
CA PRO A 268 22.93 4.06 14.09
C PRO A 268 22.91 4.27 15.61
N ALA A 269 21.77 4.67 16.14
CA ALA A 269 21.53 4.81 17.58
C ALA A 269 20.75 3.59 18.15
N ASP A 270 20.44 3.64 19.45
CA ASP A 270 19.50 2.72 20.10
C ASP A 270 18.24 3.48 20.57
N PRO A 271 17.27 3.73 19.66
CA PRO A 271 16.13 4.61 19.93
C PRO A 271 15.13 4.03 20.95
N LEU A 272 15.23 2.75 21.28
CA LEU A 272 14.33 2.05 22.18
C LEU A 272 15.03 1.58 23.48
N ALA A 273 16.26 2.03 23.74
CA ALA A 273 17.05 1.63 24.91
C ALA A 273 16.30 1.77 26.24
N GLU A 274 15.72 2.94 26.53
CA GLU A 274 14.94 3.17 27.76
C GLU A 274 13.70 2.27 27.87
N VAL A 275 13.18 1.80 26.73
CA VAL A 275 12.02 0.90 26.71
C VAL A 275 12.47 -0.54 26.94
N TYR A 276 13.59 -0.96 26.36
CA TYR A 276 14.18 -2.27 26.62
C TYR A 276 14.58 -2.44 28.10
N GLU A 277 15.14 -1.38 28.71
CA GLU A 277 15.52 -1.38 30.12
C GLU A 277 14.32 -1.65 31.06
N GLN A 278 13.11 -1.19 30.69
CA GLN A 278 11.89 -1.48 31.46
C GLN A 278 11.51 -2.97 31.46
N TYR A 279 12.01 -3.72 30.48
CA TYR A 279 11.86 -5.18 30.38
C TYR A 279 13.06 -5.94 30.94
N GLY A 280 14.04 -5.26 31.54
CA GLY A 280 15.25 -5.89 32.08
C GLY A 280 16.20 -6.42 31.01
N VAL A 281 16.09 -5.95 29.77
CA VAL A 281 16.93 -6.35 28.65
C VAL A 281 17.59 -5.16 27.98
N THR A 282 18.68 -5.41 27.24
CA THR A 282 19.39 -4.39 26.46
C THR A 282 19.68 -4.88 25.05
N GLY A 283 19.67 -3.97 24.08
CA GLY A 283 20.10 -4.24 22.70
C GLY A 283 21.59 -3.96 22.44
N ARG A 284 22.33 -3.49 23.45
CA ARG A 284 23.77 -3.26 23.39
C ARG A 284 24.48 -4.42 24.07
N LEU A 285 25.10 -5.28 23.27
CA LEU A 285 25.86 -6.43 23.75
C LEU A 285 27.35 -6.06 23.78
N THR A 286 28.04 -6.26 24.89
CA THR A 286 29.47 -6.14 25.05
C THR A 286 30.17 -7.35 24.44
N ALA A 287 31.15 -7.11 23.57
CA ALA A 287 31.98 -8.14 22.95
C ALA A 287 33.47 -7.87 23.22
N ALA A 288 34.19 -8.88 23.70
CA ALA A 288 35.64 -8.85 23.77
C ALA A 288 36.26 -8.92 22.36
N PRO A 289 37.51 -8.47 22.14
CA PRO A 289 38.15 -8.54 20.82
C PRO A 289 38.17 -9.96 20.21
N GLY A 290 38.35 -10.99 21.04
CA GLY A 290 38.34 -12.40 20.58
C GLY A 290 36.94 -12.92 20.19
N GLU A 291 35.88 -12.19 20.55
CA GLU A 291 34.48 -12.58 20.37
C GLU A 291 33.88 -11.99 19.08
N LEU A 292 34.38 -10.83 18.65
CA LEU A 292 33.98 -10.15 17.43
C LEU A 292 33.90 -11.04 16.17
N PRO A 293 34.84 -11.97 15.90
CA PRO A 293 34.80 -12.79 14.68
C PRO A 293 33.51 -13.57 14.46
N ALA A 294 32.78 -13.91 15.51
CA ALA A 294 31.55 -14.67 15.36
C ALA A 294 30.32 -13.84 15.00
N LEU A 295 30.43 -12.51 15.10
CA LEU A 295 29.37 -11.57 14.77
C LEU A 295 29.37 -11.14 13.30
N TYR A 296 30.43 -11.44 12.54
CA TYR A 296 30.60 -10.97 11.15
C TYR A 296 30.61 -12.11 10.13
N PRO A 297 29.48 -12.80 9.91
CA PRO A 297 29.39 -13.89 8.95
C PRO A 297 29.48 -13.38 7.51
N VAL A 298 30.54 -13.74 6.78
CA VAL A 298 30.69 -13.37 5.36
C VAL A 298 30.22 -14.50 4.45
N VAL A 299 29.09 -14.30 3.79
CA VAL A 299 28.45 -15.29 2.90
C VAL A 299 28.79 -15.01 1.45
N SER A 300 29.07 -16.07 0.69
CA SER A 300 29.34 -15.99 -0.76
C SER A 300 28.25 -16.76 -1.49
N ARG A 301 27.28 -16.03 -2.02
CA ARG A 301 26.09 -16.60 -2.67
C ARG A 301 25.83 -15.89 -3.99
N LEU A 302 25.44 -16.66 -5.00
CA LEU A 302 24.91 -16.14 -6.26
C LEU A 302 23.41 -16.38 -6.32
N TYR A 303 22.72 -15.43 -6.94
CA TYR A 303 21.30 -15.47 -7.21
C TYR A 303 21.12 -15.64 -8.72
N PRO A 304 20.65 -16.81 -9.20
CA PRO A 304 20.33 -17.01 -10.61
C PRO A 304 19.27 -16.01 -11.10
N ASP A 305 18.30 -15.72 -10.23
CA ASP A 305 17.28 -14.70 -10.36
C ASP A 305 17.29 -13.82 -9.10
N SER A 306 17.02 -12.52 -9.25
CA SER A 306 17.02 -11.59 -8.13
C SER A 306 15.93 -11.97 -7.11
N VAL A 307 16.32 -12.16 -5.84
CA VAL A 307 15.38 -12.46 -4.74
C VAL A 307 14.39 -11.32 -4.47
N TRP A 308 14.66 -10.14 -5.05
CA TRP A 308 13.79 -8.97 -4.95
C TRP A 308 12.70 -8.92 -6.02
N THR A 309 12.73 -9.77 -7.05
CA THR A 309 11.78 -9.73 -8.18
C THR A 309 10.31 -9.85 -7.75
N HIS A 310 10.06 -10.47 -6.60
CA HIS A 310 8.71 -10.66 -6.05
C HIS A 310 8.42 -9.77 -4.82
N VAL A 311 9.32 -8.85 -4.47
CA VAL A 311 9.13 -7.94 -3.33
C VAL A 311 8.53 -6.64 -3.84
N ALA A 312 7.25 -6.47 -3.58
CA ALA A 312 6.54 -5.31 -4.09
C ALA A 312 7.04 -3.99 -3.50
N GLY A 313 7.29 -3.00 -4.35
CA GLY A 313 7.75 -1.68 -3.94
C GLY A 313 9.19 -1.63 -3.44
N ARG A 314 9.93 -2.74 -3.46
CA ARG A 314 11.33 -2.82 -3.06
C ARG A 314 12.16 -3.47 -4.15
N ALA A 315 13.41 -3.06 -4.23
CA ALA A 315 14.42 -3.53 -5.15
C ALA A 315 15.75 -3.66 -4.39
N PRO A 316 16.72 -4.41 -4.94
CA PRO A 316 18.05 -4.49 -4.35
C PRO A 316 18.66 -3.09 -4.28
N ILE A 317 19.55 -2.86 -3.30
CA ILE A 317 20.35 -1.62 -3.25
C ILE A 317 21.04 -1.35 -4.58
N GLN A 318 21.11 -0.07 -4.94
CA GLN A 318 21.91 0.36 -6.06
C GLN A 318 23.31 0.67 -5.55
N VAL A 319 24.30 0.05 -6.20
CA VAL A 319 25.71 0.17 -5.83
C VAL A 319 26.44 0.65 -7.06
N THR A 320 27.21 1.73 -6.92
CA THR A 320 28.05 2.28 -7.99
C THR A 320 29.50 2.19 -7.54
N LEU A 321 30.37 1.62 -8.38
CA LEU A 321 31.79 1.56 -8.09
C LEU A 321 32.37 2.98 -8.05
N VAL A 322 33.02 3.34 -6.94
CA VAL A 322 33.79 4.58 -6.81
C VAL A 322 35.24 4.33 -7.19
N THR A 323 35.89 3.39 -6.51
CA THR A 323 37.24 2.98 -6.85
C THR A 323 37.48 1.50 -6.49
N PRO A 324 38.06 0.69 -7.39
CA PRO A 324 38.52 -0.64 -7.04
C PRO A 324 39.77 -0.53 -6.16
N ILE A 325 39.87 -1.38 -5.14
CA ILE A 325 41.07 -1.51 -4.30
C ILE A 325 41.85 -2.74 -4.76
N MET A 326 41.16 -3.88 -4.75
CA MET A 326 41.73 -5.18 -5.12
C MET A 326 40.71 -5.93 -5.99
N ILE A 327 41.15 -6.36 -7.16
CA ILE A 327 40.32 -7.17 -8.07
C ILE A 327 40.66 -8.65 -7.83
N PRO A 328 39.68 -9.50 -7.46
CA PRO A 328 39.92 -10.92 -7.26
C PRO A 328 40.50 -11.58 -8.51
N HIS A 329 41.35 -12.57 -8.31
CA HIS A 329 41.81 -13.43 -9.41
C HIS A 329 40.61 -14.09 -10.11
N GLY A 330 40.48 -13.84 -11.42
CA GLY A 330 39.42 -14.41 -12.27
C GLY A 330 38.17 -13.55 -12.45
N LEU A 331 38.10 -12.38 -11.81
CA LEU A 331 37.04 -11.40 -12.04
C LEU A 331 37.56 -10.21 -12.86
N THR A 332 36.73 -9.69 -13.77
CA THR A 332 37.00 -8.42 -14.47
C THR A 332 36.48 -7.24 -13.65
N MET A 333 36.99 -6.03 -13.91
CA MET A 333 36.45 -4.77 -13.38
C MET A 333 34.92 -4.67 -13.56
N THR A 334 34.41 -5.17 -14.68
CA THR A 334 32.98 -5.23 -15.00
C THR A 334 32.20 -6.25 -14.17
N ASP A 335 32.82 -7.33 -13.68
CA ASP A 335 32.17 -8.31 -12.80
C ASP A 335 32.10 -7.83 -11.33
N ALA A 336 32.89 -6.81 -10.99
CA ALA A 336 32.78 -6.10 -9.71
C ALA A 336 31.52 -5.21 -9.65
N ASP A 337 30.99 -4.75 -10.80
CA ASP A 337 29.76 -3.96 -10.94
C ASP A 337 28.70 -4.63 -11.86
N PRO A 338 27.98 -5.66 -11.37
CA PRO A 338 26.88 -6.28 -12.13
C PRO A 338 25.60 -5.42 -12.20
N THR A 339 25.55 -4.28 -11.51
CA THR A 339 24.39 -3.35 -11.53
C THR A 339 24.36 -2.48 -12.78
N ALA A 340 25.51 -2.21 -13.40
CA ALA A 340 25.60 -1.46 -14.65
C ALA A 340 24.90 -2.15 -15.85
N HIS A 341 24.91 -3.48 -15.90
CA HIS A 341 24.31 -4.25 -17.00
C HIS A 341 22.88 -4.76 -16.70
N ALA A 342 22.41 -4.64 -15.46
CA ALA A 342 21.07 -5.02 -15.05
C ALA A 342 20.07 -3.86 -15.22
N THR A 343 20.14 -3.12 -16.32
CA THR A 343 19.05 -2.26 -16.78
C THR A 343 17.91 -3.11 -17.37
N LYS A 344 17.35 -4.02 -16.57
CA LYS A 344 16.02 -4.60 -16.86
C LYS A 344 14.98 -3.68 -16.23
N LYS A 345 14.61 -2.67 -17.02
CA LYS A 345 13.41 -1.83 -16.89
C LYS A 345 12.99 -1.54 -15.44
N THR A 346 13.62 -0.54 -14.84
CA THR A 346 12.83 0.46 -14.11
C THR A 346 11.66 0.82 -15.03
N PRO A 347 10.38 0.74 -14.60
CA PRO A 347 9.29 1.27 -15.40
C PRO A 347 9.70 2.69 -15.73
N ALA A 348 9.73 3.02 -17.02
CA ALA A 348 9.90 4.40 -17.43
C ALA A 348 8.93 5.21 -16.59
N THR A 349 9.46 6.16 -15.82
CA THR A 349 8.66 7.23 -15.27
C THR A 349 8.02 7.87 -16.50
N ASP A 350 6.76 7.52 -16.77
CA ASP A 350 6.02 8.07 -17.89
C ASP A 350 6.18 9.59 -17.79
N GLY A 351 6.81 10.18 -18.81
CA GLY A 351 7.23 11.57 -18.87
C GLY A 351 6.06 12.55 -19.01
N GLY A 352 5.10 12.47 -18.08
CA GLY A 352 4.15 13.52 -17.77
C GLY A 352 4.36 13.97 -16.32
N SER A 353 4.08 15.23 -16.02
CA SER A 353 4.17 15.74 -14.65
C SER A 353 3.21 14.96 -13.73
N VAL A 354 3.70 13.92 -13.06
CA VAL A 354 2.91 13.14 -12.09
C VAL A 354 2.67 14.03 -10.88
N SER A 355 1.40 14.27 -10.54
CA SER A 355 1.09 15.06 -9.34
C SER A 355 1.60 14.36 -8.08
N ALA A 356 2.03 15.10 -7.06
CA ALA A 356 2.53 14.53 -5.80
C ALA A 356 1.54 13.56 -5.13
N PHE A 357 0.23 13.83 -5.30
CA PHE A 357 -0.82 12.94 -4.82
C PHE A 357 -0.88 11.62 -5.59
N GLU A 358 -0.82 11.66 -6.93
CA GLU A 358 -0.75 10.45 -7.75
C GLU A 358 0.51 9.63 -7.43
N GLY A 359 1.66 10.29 -7.24
CA GLY A 359 2.89 9.64 -6.79
C GLY A 359 2.71 8.92 -5.45
N SER A 360 2.01 9.54 -4.51
CA SER A 360 1.70 8.92 -3.20
C SER A 360 0.77 7.71 -3.32
N VAL A 361 -0.23 7.75 -4.20
CA VAL A 361 -1.15 6.63 -4.43
C VAL A 361 -0.45 5.47 -5.15
N ARG A 362 0.39 5.77 -6.15
CA ARG A 362 1.21 4.76 -6.84
C ARG A 362 2.16 4.07 -5.88
N ARG A 363 2.87 4.85 -5.07
CA ARG A 363 3.72 4.32 -4.01
C ARG A 363 2.93 3.42 -3.05
N TRP A 364 1.80 3.89 -2.52
CA TRP A 364 0.99 3.10 -1.57
C TRP A 364 0.43 1.79 -2.16
N CYS A 365 0.03 1.78 -3.44
CA CYS A 365 -0.38 0.54 -4.11
C CYS A 365 0.82 -0.41 -4.29
N LEU A 366 1.96 0.12 -4.74
CA LEU A 366 3.19 -0.66 -4.93
C LEU A 366 3.68 -1.29 -3.63
N GLU A 367 3.60 -0.56 -2.50
CA GLU A 367 3.94 -1.04 -1.15
C GLU A 367 3.10 -2.26 -0.71
N ARG A 368 1.95 -2.52 -1.35
CA ARG A 368 0.99 -3.56 -0.97
C ARG A 368 0.96 -4.75 -1.93
N GLY A 369 1.89 -4.87 -2.86
CA GLY A 369 1.82 -5.91 -3.91
C GLY A 369 0.83 -5.59 -5.01
N GLU A 370 0.43 -4.33 -5.14
CA GLU A 370 -0.62 -3.92 -6.05
C GLU A 370 -0.03 -3.08 -7.18
N THR A 371 -0.51 -3.30 -8.40
CA THR A 371 -0.02 -2.55 -9.57
C THR A 371 -1.05 -1.53 -10.01
N LEU A 372 -0.63 -0.28 -10.26
CA LEU A 372 -1.42 0.70 -11.00
C LEU A 372 -0.94 0.76 -12.44
N THR A 373 -1.78 0.30 -13.35
CA THR A 373 -1.53 0.37 -14.80
C THR A 373 -2.30 1.55 -15.37
N ALA A 374 -1.62 2.41 -16.13
CA ALA A 374 -2.27 3.51 -16.82
C ALA A 374 -3.31 2.94 -17.81
N ARG A 375 -4.49 3.56 -17.83
CA ARG A 375 -5.54 3.21 -18.80
C ARG A 375 -5.77 4.37 -19.76
N PRO A 376 -6.02 4.08 -21.05
CA PRO A 376 -6.61 5.07 -21.93
C PRO A 376 -7.92 5.54 -21.29
N SER A 377 -8.09 6.86 -21.21
CA SER A 377 -9.06 7.57 -20.37
C SER A 377 -10.52 7.26 -20.73
N SER A 378 -11.02 6.11 -20.29
CA SER A 378 -12.44 5.77 -20.27
C SER A 378 -12.74 4.84 -19.09
N PRO A 379 -13.55 5.27 -18.11
CA PRO A 379 -14.31 6.52 -18.05
C PRO A 379 -13.48 7.74 -17.62
N PRO A 380 -13.94 8.97 -17.90
CA PRO A 380 -13.23 10.19 -17.54
C PRO A 380 -12.98 10.24 -16.02
N GLY A 381 -11.72 10.23 -15.56
CA GLY A 381 -11.37 10.33 -14.12
C GLY A 381 -10.83 9.08 -13.48
N VAL A 382 -10.89 7.98 -14.19
CA VAL A 382 -10.12 6.79 -13.88
C VAL A 382 -8.91 6.83 -14.79
N ALA A 383 -7.76 7.19 -14.23
CA ALA A 383 -6.50 7.20 -14.96
C ALA A 383 -5.77 5.85 -14.84
N PHE A 384 -6.14 5.04 -13.84
CA PHE A 384 -5.42 3.81 -13.52
C PHE A 384 -6.37 2.64 -13.25
N GLN A 385 -5.92 1.45 -13.61
CA GLN A 385 -6.45 0.19 -13.12
C GLN A 385 -5.51 -0.35 -12.04
N ARG A 386 -6.08 -0.59 -10.87
CA ARG A 386 -5.43 -1.24 -9.73
C ARG A 386 -5.62 -2.73 -9.83
N THR A 387 -4.54 -3.49 -9.70
CA THR A 387 -4.60 -4.94 -9.53
C THR A 387 -4.04 -5.23 -8.15
N ALA A 388 -4.87 -5.76 -7.26
CA ALA A 388 -4.45 -6.17 -5.92
C ALA A 388 -3.54 -7.41 -5.97
N ALA A 389 -2.85 -7.69 -4.87
CA ALA A 389 -1.92 -8.82 -4.78
C ALA A 389 -2.57 -10.20 -5.06
N ASP A 390 -3.87 -10.34 -4.78
CA ASP A 390 -4.67 -11.54 -5.06
C ASP A 390 -5.16 -11.63 -6.52
N GLY A 391 -4.77 -10.68 -7.37
CA GLY A 391 -5.19 -10.57 -8.76
C GLY A 391 -6.51 -9.81 -8.98
N THR A 392 -7.17 -9.35 -7.91
CA THR A 392 -8.42 -8.59 -8.00
C THR A 392 -8.20 -7.25 -8.68
N ARG A 393 -8.97 -6.96 -9.74
CA ARG A 393 -8.84 -5.72 -10.51
C ARG A 393 -9.90 -4.70 -10.10
N THR A 394 -9.51 -3.47 -9.82
CA THR A 394 -10.41 -2.34 -9.55
C THR A 394 -9.99 -1.10 -10.36
N LEU A 395 -10.94 -0.21 -10.60
CA LEU A 395 -10.66 1.11 -11.19
C LEU A 395 -10.16 2.05 -10.10
N ALA A 396 -8.98 2.65 -10.25
CA ALA A 396 -8.48 3.62 -9.30
C ALA A 396 -8.94 5.04 -9.67
N TYR A 397 -9.72 5.65 -8.79
CA TYR A 397 -10.23 7.01 -8.92
C TYR A 397 -9.45 7.95 -8.01
N LEU A 398 -8.79 8.96 -8.57
CA LEU A 398 -8.03 9.96 -7.81
C LEU A 398 -8.83 11.24 -7.64
N SER A 399 -9.11 11.65 -6.40
CA SER A 399 -9.88 12.87 -6.10
C SER A 399 -9.01 14.12 -5.86
N ALA A 400 -7.88 14.22 -6.57
CA ALA A 400 -6.87 15.28 -6.38
C ALA A 400 -7.22 16.67 -6.95
N GLY A 401 -8.25 16.81 -7.80
CA GLY A 401 -8.61 18.07 -8.47
C GLY A 401 -9.38 19.10 -7.60
N ASP A 402 -9.70 20.26 -8.18
CA ASP A 402 -10.29 21.44 -7.51
C ASP A 402 -11.64 21.20 -6.83
N ALA A 403 -12.39 20.16 -7.22
CA ALA A 403 -13.52 19.64 -6.46
C ALA A 403 -13.79 18.17 -6.81
N LEU A 404 -14.26 17.40 -5.83
CA LEU A 404 -14.78 16.05 -6.07
C LEU A 404 -16.04 16.15 -6.94
N GLN A 405 -15.96 15.64 -8.17
CA GLN A 405 -17.07 15.66 -9.13
C GLN A 405 -17.96 14.42 -8.92
N PRO A 406 -19.18 14.55 -8.34
CA PRO A 406 -19.98 13.37 -7.99
C PRO A 406 -20.39 12.55 -9.20
N GLY A 407 -20.77 13.22 -10.30
CA GLY A 407 -21.15 12.53 -11.54
C GLY A 407 -20.00 11.73 -12.17
N ARG A 408 -18.75 12.17 -11.95
CA ARG A 408 -17.54 11.47 -12.43
C ARG A 408 -17.29 10.19 -11.63
N LEU A 409 -17.40 10.26 -10.30
CA LEU A 409 -17.26 9.11 -9.41
C LEU A 409 -18.34 8.04 -9.68
N LEU A 410 -19.61 8.45 -9.81
CA LEU A 410 -20.70 7.54 -10.10
C LEU A 410 -20.59 6.89 -11.49
N ALA A 411 -20.06 7.63 -12.48
CA ALA A 411 -19.75 7.06 -13.79
C ALA A 411 -18.67 5.98 -13.71
N ALA A 412 -17.65 6.16 -12.86
CA ALA A 412 -16.61 5.16 -12.65
C ALA A 412 -17.16 3.86 -12.05
N VAL A 413 -18.07 3.98 -11.07
CA VAL A 413 -18.75 2.82 -10.47
C VAL A 413 -19.62 2.10 -11.49
N TRP A 414 -20.39 2.83 -12.30
CA TRP A 414 -21.18 2.24 -13.37
C TRP A 414 -20.32 1.46 -14.37
N HIS A 415 -19.19 2.05 -14.76
CA HIS A 415 -18.26 1.40 -15.69
C HIS A 415 -17.65 0.14 -15.10
N ALA A 416 -17.13 0.20 -13.87
CA ALA A 416 -16.54 -0.95 -13.19
C ALA A 416 -17.53 -2.12 -13.07
N HIS A 417 -18.80 -1.84 -12.82
CA HIS A 417 -19.82 -2.90 -12.69
C HIS A 417 -20.11 -3.63 -14.01
N HIS A 418 -20.09 -2.92 -15.13
CA HIS A 418 -20.39 -3.51 -16.45
C HIS A 418 -19.14 -4.01 -17.18
N GLU A 419 -17.95 -3.77 -16.62
CA GLU A 419 -16.70 -4.22 -17.18
C GLU A 419 -16.34 -5.62 -16.66
N ALA A 420 -16.31 -6.59 -17.57
CA ALA A 420 -15.98 -7.97 -17.23
C ALA A 420 -14.56 -8.06 -16.62
N GLY A 421 -14.45 -8.72 -15.47
CA GLY A 421 -13.17 -8.91 -14.78
C GLY A 421 -12.72 -7.73 -13.90
N THR A 422 -13.56 -6.70 -13.72
CA THR A 422 -13.33 -5.62 -12.75
C THR A 422 -14.26 -5.81 -11.55
N ALA A 423 -13.68 -5.89 -10.35
CA ALA A 423 -14.42 -6.11 -9.10
C ALA A 423 -15.08 -4.84 -8.55
N GLY A 424 -14.61 -3.64 -8.95
CA GLY A 424 -15.10 -2.39 -8.40
C GLY A 424 -14.20 -1.17 -8.62
N VAL A 425 -14.33 -0.19 -7.73
CA VAL A 425 -13.60 1.10 -7.75
C VAL A 425 -12.84 1.30 -6.43
N SER A 426 -11.59 1.73 -6.50
CA SER A 426 -10.81 2.18 -5.36
C SER A 426 -10.65 3.70 -5.44
N VAL A 427 -11.24 4.42 -4.50
CA VAL A 427 -11.25 5.88 -4.46
C VAL A 427 -10.16 6.37 -3.54
N PHE A 428 -9.21 7.14 -4.06
CA PHE A 428 -8.15 7.76 -3.27
C PHE A 428 -8.45 9.24 -3.06
N ALA A 429 -8.41 9.68 -1.82
CA ALA A 429 -8.64 11.05 -1.43
C ALA A 429 -7.47 11.67 -0.66
N PRO A 430 -7.09 12.93 -0.96
CA PRO A 430 -5.99 13.63 -0.31
C PRO A 430 -6.27 14.04 1.14
N SER A 431 -7.49 13.85 1.63
CA SER A 431 -7.85 14.15 3.01
C SER A 431 -9.06 13.35 3.48
N GLN A 432 -9.21 13.23 4.79
CA GLN A 432 -10.36 12.56 5.42
C GLN A 432 -11.69 13.25 5.11
N THR A 433 -11.71 14.58 5.02
CA THR A 433 -12.90 15.34 4.60
C THR A 433 -13.33 14.95 3.18
N ARG A 434 -12.38 14.85 2.25
CA ARG A 434 -12.68 14.50 0.86
C ARG A 434 -13.07 13.03 0.70
N ALA A 435 -12.44 12.14 1.46
CA ALA A 435 -12.83 10.73 1.55
C ALA A 435 -14.26 10.59 2.09
N THR A 436 -14.62 11.35 3.13
CA THR A 436 -15.97 11.36 3.72
C THR A 436 -17.02 11.86 2.72
N GLN A 437 -16.70 12.89 1.94
CA GLN A 437 -17.55 13.36 0.85
C GLN A 437 -17.76 12.28 -0.22
N ALA A 438 -16.70 11.59 -0.64
CA ALA A 438 -16.78 10.50 -1.61
C ALA A 438 -17.61 9.33 -1.07
N ALA A 439 -17.37 8.91 0.18
CA ALA A 439 -18.15 7.86 0.83
C ALA A 439 -19.64 8.25 0.96
N THR A 440 -19.93 9.53 1.21
CA THR A 440 -21.32 10.04 1.25
C THR A 440 -21.99 9.97 -0.11
N ILE A 441 -21.29 10.37 -1.20
CA ILE A 441 -21.80 10.31 -2.57
C ILE A 441 -22.06 8.87 -3.02
N LEU A 442 -21.11 7.95 -2.76
CA LEU A 442 -21.28 6.52 -3.05
C LEU A 442 -22.42 5.92 -2.24
N GLY A 443 -22.61 6.40 -1.01
CA GLY A 443 -23.71 6.02 -0.16
C GLY A 443 -25.04 6.64 -0.55
N ARG A 444 -25.08 7.74 -1.31
CA ARG A 444 -26.29 8.45 -1.73
C ARG A 444 -26.11 8.94 -3.18
N PRO A 445 -26.22 8.04 -4.17
CA PRO A 445 -25.84 8.34 -5.55
C PRO A 445 -26.79 9.31 -6.28
N PHE A 446 -27.85 9.76 -5.61
CA PHE A 446 -28.89 10.63 -6.15
C PHE A 446 -29.05 11.89 -5.29
N LYS A 447 -29.50 12.99 -5.90
CA LYS A 447 -29.86 14.19 -5.15
C LYS A 447 -31.31 14.07 -4.66
N PRO A 448 -31.57 14.02 -3.34
CA PRO A 448 -32.93 14.06 -2.83
C PRO A 448 -33.56 15.41 -3.20
N THR A 449 -34.69 15.39 -3.88
CA THR A 449 -35.42 16.59 -4.30
C THR A 449 -36.89 16.43 -3.93
N PRO A 450 -37.55 17.42 -3.28
CA PRO A 450 -39.01 17.45 -3.19
C PRO A 450 -39.62 18.16 -4.42
N PRO A 451 -40.86 17.83 -4.85
CA PRO A 451 -41.53 16.51 -4.85
C PRO A 451 -42.12 16.22 -6.29
N GLU A 452 -42.56 15.04 -6.75
CA GLU A 452 -43.14 13.87 -6.07
C GLU A 452 -42.74 12.50 -6.66
N THR A 453 -42.02 12.40 -7.77
CA THR A 453 -41.63 11.07 -8.32
C THR A 453 -40.27 11.03 -9.03
N LEU A 454 -39.61 12.19 -9.17
CA LEU A 454 -38.42 12.32 -10.01
C LEU A 454 -37.13 12.33 -9.19
N THR A 455 -36.19 11.48 -9.58
CA THR A 455 -34.87 11.37 -8.95
C THR A 455 -33.84 12.12 -9.77
N THR A 456 -33.28 13.21 -9.22
CA THR A 456 -32.32 14.07 -9.93
C THR A 456 -30.93 13.43 -9.96
N LEU A 457 -30.32 13.38 -11.15
CA LEU A 457 -28.98 12.85 -11.39
C LEU A 457 -27.89 13.91 -11.33
N TYR A 458 -26.67 13.48 -11.06
CA TYR A 458 -25.48 14.33 -11.18
C TYR A 458 -25.04 14.43 -12.64
N PRO A 459 -24.74 15.64 -13.17
CA PRO A 459 -24.13 15.78 -14.49
C PRO A 459 -22.66 15.34 -14.46
N LYS A 460 -22.20 14.73 -15.56
CA LYS A 460 -20.78 14.45 -15.82
C LYS A 460 -20.12 15.72 -16.40
N PRO A 461 -18.79 15.89 -16.27
CA PRO A 461 -18.07 16.98 -16.93
C PRO A 461 -17.97 16.85 -18.45
N THR A 462 -18.28 15.67 -18.98
CA THR A 462 -18.23 15.37 -20.40
C THR A 462 -19.54 15.74 -21.08
N PRO A 463 -19.49 16.46 -22.22
CA PRO A 463 -20.65 16.67 -23.05
C PRO A 463 -21.30 15.36 -23.49
N LEU A 464 -22.60 15.39 -23.66
CA LEU A 464 -23.38 14.33 -24.29
C LEU A 464 -23.06 14.34 -25.79
N SER A 465 -22.68 13.19 -26.35
CA SER A 465 -22.29 13.06 -27.76
C SER A 465 -22.85 11.80 -28.43
N CYS A 466 -22.91 11.85 -29.76
CA CYS A 466 -23.23 10.74 -30.64
C CYS A 466 -22.32 10.78 -31.88
N GLN A 467 -22.60 9.91 -32.87
CA GLN A 467 -21.85 9.88 -34.13
C GLN A 467 -21.94 11.19 -34.92
N LYS A 468 -22.99 12.00 -34.69
CA LYS A 468 -23.22 13.29 -35.38
C LYS A 468 -22.46 14.46 -34.74
N GLY A 469 -21.88 14.28 -33.55
CA GLY A 469 -21.18 15.33 -32.82
C GLY A 469 -21.65 15.49 -31.37
N VAL A 470 -21.52 16.70 -30.83
CA VAL A 470 -21.87 17.04 -29.45
C VAL A 470 -23.28 17.63 -29.38
N ALA A 471 -24.11 17.12 -28.47
CA ALA A 471 -25.45 17.66 -28.21
C ALA A 471 -25.35 19.03 -27.54
N VAL A 472 -26.09 20.00 -28.07
CA VAL A 472 -26.09 21.39 -27.59
C VAL A 472 -27.50 21.87 -27.28
N ARG A 473 -27.58 22.88 -26.40
CA ARG A 473 -28.78 23.67 -26.12
C ARG A 473 -28.51 25.14 -26.41
N SER A 474 -29.57 25.91 -26.63
CA SER A 474 -29.45 27.38 -26.69
C SER A 474 -28.87 27.92 -25.37
N ARG A 475 -28.00 28.92 -25.47
CA ARG A 475 -27.44 29.67 -24.33
C ARG A 475 -28.49 30.45 -23.55
N GLU A 476 -29.60 30.80 -24.18
CA GLU A 476 -30.70 31.54 -23.55
C GLU A 476 -31.50 30.69 -22.57
N HIS A 477 -31.43 29.36 -22.70
CA HIS A 477 -32.10 28.44 -21.79
C HIS A 477 -31.27 28.15 -20.52
N PRO A 478 -31.94 27.81 -19.40
CA PRO A 478 -31.26 27.38 -18.18
C PRO A 478 -30.49 26.07 -18.38
N VAL A 479 -29.62 25.77 -17.41
CA VAL A 479 -28.87 24.50 -17.38
C VAL A 479 -29.83 23.32 -17.32
N GLU A 480 -29.54 22.30 -18.10
CA GLU A 480 -30.31 21.07 -18.17
C GLU A 480 -30.39 20.35 -16.82
N ARG A 481 -31.52 19.69 -16.58
CA ARG A 481 -31.74 18.82 -15.43
C ARG A 481 -32.05 17.41 -15.90
N TRP A 482 -31.24 16.47 -15.44
CA TRP A 482 -31.46 15.04 -15.69
C TRP A 482 -32.20 14.40 -14.53
N VAL A 483 -33.27 13.68 -14.85
CA VAL A 483 -34.12 12.99 -13.85
C VAL A 483 -34.45 11.57 -14.27
N ILE A 484 -34.69 10.71 -13.29
CA ILE A 484 -35.23 9.35 -13.46
C ILE A 484 -36.65 9.31 -12.89
N THR A 485 -37.60 8.73 -13.63
CA THR A 485 -38.95 8.41 -13.14
C THR A 485 -38.97 7.08 -12.38
N PRO A 486 -40.01 6.76 -11.58
CA PRO A 486 -40.11 5.48 -10.88
C PRO A 486 -40.12 4.28 -11.84
N ASP A 487 -40.62 4.49 -13.07
CA ASP A 487 -40.67 3.50 -14.16
C ASP A 487 -39.34 3.34 -14.92
N ASN A 488 -38.23 3.89 -14.38
CA ASN A 488 -36.91 3.89 -15.00
C ASN A 488 -36.83 4.60 -16.36
N GLU A 489 -37.60 5.67 -16.56
CA GLU A 489 -37.43 6.56 -17.69
C GLU A 489 -36.44 7.68 -17.34
N LEU A 490 -35.38 7.82 -18.14
CA LEU A 490 -34.42 8.92 -18.06
C LEU A 490 -34.94 10.09 -18.90
N ARG A 491 -35.11 11.25 -18.27
CA ARG A 491 -35.59 12.48 -18.93
C ARG A 491 -34.57 13.61 -18.78
N CYS A 492 -34.38 14.35 -19.86
CA CYS A 492 -33.69 15.65 -19.86
C CYS A 492 -34.75 16.76 -19.83
N ILE A 493 -34.66 17.65 -18.86
CA ILE A 493 -35.58 18.77 -18.67
C ILE A 493 -34.80 20.08 -18.84
N ILE A 494 -35.24 20.91 -19.76
CA ILE A 494 -34.75 22.28 -19.97
C ILE A 494 -35.95 23.20 -19.88
N ASP A 495 -35.86 24.22 -19.02
CA ASP A 495 -36.93 25.20 -18.82
C ASP A 495 -38.31 24.58 -18.54
N GLY A 496 -38.34 23.52 -17.71
CA GLY A 496 -39.55 22.79 -17.35
C GLY A 496 -40.09 21.82 -18.42
N THR A 497 -39.55 21.83 -19.63
CA THR A 497 -39.99 20.97 -20.74
C THR A 497 -39.10 19.73 -20.86
N VAL A 498 -39.71 18.55 -21.08
CA VAL A 498 -38.98 17.33 -21.41
C VAL A 498 -38.52 17.42 -22.86
N VAL A 499 -37.22 17.60 -23.06
CA VAL A 499 -36.61 17.80 -24.38
C VAL A 499 -36.05 16.51 -24.96
N ALA A 500 -35.78 15.51 -24.10
CA ALA A 500 -35.42 14.17 -24.52
C ALA A 500 -35.85 13.16 -23.45
N SER A 501 -36.28 11.98 -23.88
CA SER A 501 -36.53 10.87 -22.97
C SER A 501 -36.20 9.52 -23.59
N ALA A 502 -35.82 8.57 -22.73
CA ALA A 502 -35.59 7.18 -23.11
C ALA A 502 -35.63 6.28 -21.86
N PRO A 503 -35.75 4.95 -22.03
CA PRO A 503 -35.44 4.02 -20.96
C PRO A 503 -34.05 4.27 -20.37
N LEU A 504 -33.89 4.14 -19.06
CA LEU A 504 -32.62 4.35 -18.34
C LEU A 504 -31.45 3.53 -18.94
N THR A 505 -31.76 2.32 -19.41
CA THR A 505 -30.81 1.38 -20.01
C THR A 505 -30.41 1.74 -21.44
N ALA A 506 -31.12 2.67 -22.11
CA ALA A 506 -30.82 3.06 -23.48
C ALA A 506 -29.44 3.71 -23.60
N PRO A 507 -28.66 3.47 -24.68
CA PRO A 507 -27.37 4.13 -24.90
C PRO A 507 -27.50 5.65 -24.87
N LEU A 508 -26.54 6.35 -24.24
CA LEU A 508 -26.54 7.82 -24.19
C LEU A 508 -26.48 8.45 -25.58
N ALA A 509 -25.82 7.81 -26.54
CA ALA A 509 -25.75 8.25 -27.93
C ALA A 509 -27.15 8.35 -28.57
N THR A 510 -28.04 7.41 -28.30
CA THR A 510 -29.42 7.41 -28.81
C THR A 510 -30.24 8.58 -28.24
N ILE A 511 -29.97 8.96 -26.98
CA ILE A 511 -30.61 10.12 -26.36
C ILE A 511 -30.04 11.42 -26.93
N ALA A 512 -28.73 11.46 -27.21
CA ALA A 512 -28.06 12.61 -27.80
C ALA A 512 -28.63 12.98 -29.18
N GLU A 513 -29.05 11.99 -29.98
CA GLU A 513 -29.68 12.20 -31.28
C GLU A 513 -31.04 12.92 -31.25
N GLN A 514 -31.66 13.03 -30.07
CA GLN A 514 -32.89 13.82 -29.87
C GLN A 514 -32.62 15.33 -29.74
N PHE A 515 -31.34 15.74 -29.69
CA PHE A 515 -30.91 17.14 -29.61
C PHE A 515 -30.28 17.63 -30.91
N VAL A 516 -30.13 18.95 -31.01
CA VAL A 516 -29.23 19.55 -32.01
C VAL A 516 -27.79 19.13 -31.69
N CYS A 517 -27.09 18.57 -32.68
CA CYS A 517 -25.72 18.08 -32.56
C CYS A 517 -24.79 18.94 -33.43
N VAL A 518 -23.59 19.25 -32.93
CA VAL A 518 -22.59 20.04 -33.65
C VAL A 518 -21.34 19.20 -33.87
N SER A 519 -20.83 19.14 -35.11
CA SER A 519 -19.60 18.41 -35.44
C SER A 519 -18.40 18.97 -34.67
N THR A 520 -17.49 18.08 -34.24
CA THR A 520 -16.28 18.48 -33.50
C THR A 520 -15.15 18.92 -34.43
N ASP A 521 -15.20 18.47 -35.69
CA ASP A 521 -14.16 18.62 -36.69
C ASP A 521 -14.71 19.36 -37.93
N GLY A 522 -13.81 20.06 -38.63
CA GLY A 522 -14.13 20.87 -39.82
C GLY A 522 -14.35 22.36 -39.54
N GLU A 523 -14.14 23.18 -40.56
CA GLU A 523 -14.60 24.58 -40.64
C GLU A 523 -15.12 24.82 -42.07
N PRO A 524 -16.41 25.15 -42.27
CA PRO A 524 -17.47 25.33 -41.27
C PRO A 524 -17.80 24.04 -40.49
N VAL A 525 -18.45 24.20 -39.33
CA VAL A 525 -18.94 23.08 -38.53
C VAL A 525 -20.35 22.70 -38.99
N THR A 526 -20.65 21.41 -39.04
CA THR A 526 -21.96 20.91 -39.43
C THR A 526 -22.86 20.82 -38.20
N VAL A 527 -24.00 21.49 -38.26
CA VAL A 527 -25.08 21.44 -37.26
C VAL A 527 -26.13 20.47 -37.75
N THR A 528 -26.40 19.40 -37.01
CA THR A 528 -27.41 18.38 -37.32
C THR A 528 -28.59 18.52 -36.38
N HIS A 529 -29.80 18.66 -36.92
CA HIS A 529 -31.03 18.74 -36.15
C HIS A 529 -31.60 17.33 -35.85
N PRO A 530 -32.51 17.19 -34.85
CA PRO A 530 -33.11 15.90 -34.50
C PRO A 530 -33.86 15.23 -35.65
N ASP A 531 -34.40 16.00 -36.59
CA ASP A 531 -35.07 15.52 -37.81
C ASP A 531 -34.10 14.98 -38.88
N GLY A 532 -32.79 15.08 -38.63
CA GLY A 532 -31.73 14.63 -39.54
C GLY A 532 -31.28 15.67 -40.56
N THR A 533 -31.87 16.87 -40.57
CA THR A 533 -31.41 17.96 -41.43
C THR A 533 -30.08 18.53 -40.95
N THR A 534 -29.25 19.00 -41.89
CA THR A 534 -27.91 19.53 -41.59
C THR A 534 -27.72 20.92 -42.18
N THR A 535 -27.06 21.80 -41.44
CA THR A 535 -26.63 23.13 -41.89
C THR A 535 -25.15 23.34 -41.57
N ASP A 536 -24.44 24.10 -42.41
CA ASP A 536 -23.05 24.45 -42.17
C ASP A 536 -22.98 25.85 -41.56
N GLU A 537 -22.32 25.97 -40.41
CA GLU A 537 -22.22 27.20 -39.64
C GLU A 537 -20.77 27.50 -39.27
N ARG A 538 -20.48 28.79 -39.05
CA ARG A 538 -19.16 29.17 -38.50
C ARG A 538 -19.09 28.76 -37.04
N ARG A 539 -17.95 28.21 -36.63
CA ARG A 539 -17.72 27.76 -35.25
C ARG A 539 -17.92 28.87 -34.22
N GLU A 540 -17.54 30.10 -34.55
CA GLU A 540 -17.77 31.28 -33.70
C GLU A 540 -19.26 31.58 -33.48
N THR A 541 -20.09 31.41 -34.51
CA THR A 541 -21.54 31.63 -34.43
C THR A 541 -22.16 30.60 -33.47
N VAL A 542 -21.81 29.33 -33.65
CA VAL A 542 -22.29 28.24 -32.79
C VAL A 542 -21.85 28.45 -31.35
N ASN A 543 -20.58 28.80 -31.11
CA ASN A 543 -20.08 29.08 -29.76
C ASN A 543 -20.75 30.28 -29.10
N LYS A 544 -21.29 31.25 -29.85
CA LYS A 544 -22.03 32.39 -29.31
C LYS A 544 -23.48 32.07 -28.95
N MET A 545 -24.11 31.11 -29.63
CA MET A 545 -25.54 30.80 -29.45
C MET A 545 -25.82 29.52 -28.67
N ALA A 546 -24.87 28.59 -28.62
CA ALA A 546 -25.09 27.26 -28.07
C ALA A 546 -24.12 26.93 -26.92
N THR A 547 -24.57 26.03 -26.04
CA THR A 547 -23.78 25.47 -24.94
C THR A 547 -23.93 23.95 -24.97
N PRO A 548 -22.84 23.18 -24.76
CA PRO A 548 -22.92 21.72 -24.68
C PRO A 548 -23.79 21.24 -23.52
N ILE A 549 -24.64 20.26 -23.80
CA ILE A 549 -25.43 19.53 -22.79
C ILE A 549 -24.50 18.51 -22.14
N GLN A 550 -24.48 18.46 -20.80
CA GLN A 550 -23.67 17.50 -20.05
C GLN A 550 -24.34 16.13 -19.97
N ALA A 551 -23.56 15.05 -20.08
CA ALA A 551 -24.09 13.70 -19.95
C ALA A 551 -24.51 13.38 -18.48
N PRO A 552 -25.59 12.64 -18.22
CA PRO A 552 -25.98 12.24 -16.86
C PRO A 552 -25.14 11.08 -16.33
N ALA A 553 -24.83 11.10 -15.03
CA ALA A 553 -24.26 9.95 -14.32
C ALA A 553 -25.37 8.97 -13.92
N ARG A 554 -25.27 7.72 -14.39
CA ARG A 554 -26.23 6.64 -14.13
C ARG A 554 -25.66 5.73 -13.05
N PRO A 555 -26.32 5.53 -11.90
CA PRO A 555 -25.96 4.50 -10.93
C PRO A 555 -26.63 3.17 -11.24
N VAL A 556 -25.97 2.05 -10.93
CA VAL A 556 -26.42 0.69 -11.31
C VAL A 556 -27.50 0.18 -10.35
N HIS A 557 -27.18 0.16 -9.06
CA HIS A 557 -28.09 -0.12 -7.95
C HIS A 557 -27.92 0.93 -6.84
N LEU A 558 -28.86 0.96 -5.89
CA LEU A 558 -28.79 1.83 -4.71
C LEU A 558 -27.55 1.52 -3.87
N ALA A 559 -27.18 0.24 -3.79
CA ALA A 559 -26.09 -0.23 -2.94
C ALA A 559 -24.77 -0.54 -3.68
N THR A 560 -24.72 -0.52 -5.03
CA THR A 560 -23.51 -0.89 -5.78
C THR A 560 -22.29 -0.09 -5.36
N GLY A 561 -22.44 1.23 -5.18
CA GLY A 561 -21.35 2.08 -4.72
C GLY A 561 -20.81 1.71 -3.34
N ARG A 562 -21.58 1.02 -2.50
CA ARG A 562 -21.15 0.55 -1.17
C ARG A 562 -20.52 -0.84 -1.22
N GLU A 563 -21.01 -1.71 -2.11
CA GLU A 563 -20.52 -3.09 -2.25
C GLU A 563 -19.25 -3.19 -3.08
N THR A 564 -19.11 -2.32 -4.08
CA THR A 564 -18.05 -2.41 -5.09
C THR A 564 -17.11 -1.22 -5.07
N ALA A 565 -17.16 -0.35 -4.04
CA ALA A 565 -16.18 0.70 -3.90
C ALA A 565 -15.53 0.73 -2.51
N THR A 566 -14.24 1.01 -2.48
CA THR A 566 -13.45 1.22 -1.26
C THR A 566 -12.89 2.63 -1.30
N VAL A 567 -12.99 3.37 -0.19
CA VAL A 567 -12.58 4.78 -0.13
C VAL A 567 -11.42 4.94 0.83
N TYR A 568 -10.34 5.52 0.35
CA TYR A 568 -9.10 5.72 1.07
C TYR A 568 -8.88 7.20 1.35
N ALA A 569 -8.63 7.56 2.60
CA ALA A 569 -8.18 8.89 3.00
C ALA A 569 -6.66 8.88 3.16
N GLN A 570 -5.98 9.87 2.58
CA GLN A 570 -4.56 10.07 2.85
C GLN A 570 -4.37 10.54 4.30
N ASP A 571 -3.45 9.87 4.99
CA ASP A 571 -2.98 10.19 6.33
C ASP A 571 -1.45 10.14 6.33
N GLY A 572 -0.82 11.32 6.26
CA GLY A 572 0.61 11.46 6.03
C GLY A 572 1.07 10.73 4.75
N PRO A 573 2.05 9.81 4.82
CA PRO A 573 2.51 9.02 3.67
C PRO A 573 1.60 7.83 3.35
N ASN A 574 0.61 7.51 4.19
CA ASN A 574 -0.23 6.33 4.09
C ASN A 574 -1.66 6.65 3.68
N PHE A 575 -2.44 5.60 3.45
CA PHE A 575 -3.88 5.70 3.22
C PHE A 575 -4.66 4.81 4.18
N THR A 576 -5.72 5.36 4.76
CA THR A 576 -6.63 4.68 5.67
C THR A 576 -7.98 4.44 5.00
N ASP A 577 -8.50 3.23 5.13
CA ASP A 577 -9.82 2.88 4.62
C ASP A 577 -10.92 3.59 5.44
N ILE A 578 -11.84 4.23 4.74
CA ILE A 578 -13.01 4.89 5.31
C ILE A 578 -14.18 3.92 5.18
N ARG A 579 -14.54 3.30 6.31
CA ARG A 579 -15.74 2.47 6.39
C ARG A 579 -17.00 3.31 6.16
N HIS A 580 -17.98 2.67 5.54
CA HIS A 580 -19.35 3.16 5.49
C HIS A 580 -20.10 2.73 6.76
N PRO A 581 -20.98 3.59 7.33
CA PRO A 581 -20.97 5.05 7.20
C PRO A 581 -19.69 5.65 7.81
N SER A 582 -19.28 6.81 7.31
CA SER A 582 -18.10 7.56 7.75
C SER A 582 -18.32 8.25 9.11
N THR A 583 -18.79 7.50 10.11
CA THR A 583 -18.96 7.99 11.48
C THR A 583 -17.74 7.65 12.31
N THR A 584 -17.28 8.59 13.13
CA THR A 584 -16.14 8.42 14.04
C THR A 584 -16.43 7.48 15.22
N SER A 585 -17.67 7.02 15.38
CA SER A 585 -18.10 6.11 16.45
C SER A 585 -18.13 4.64 15.97
N PRO A 586 -17.83 3.66 16.85
CA PRO A 586 -18.04 2.25 16.56
C PRO A 586 -19.48 1.98 16.14
N LEU A 587 -19.68 1.16 15.09
CA LEU A 587 -21.02 0.81 14.58
C LEU A 587 -21.81 -0.09 15.54
N SER A 588 -21.19 -0.51 16.65
CA SER A 588 -21.81 -1.28 17.72
C SER A 588 -22.82 -0.42 18.50
N ASN A 589 -24.09 -0.42 18.05
CA ASN A 589 -25.34 -0.29 18.85
C ASN A 589 -26.55 0.25 18.06
N ARG A 590 -26.49 0.44 16.73
CA ARG A 590 -27.70 0.83 15.98
C ARG A 590 -28.75 -0.27 16.00
N SER A 591 -29.99 0.09 16.33
CA SER A 591 -31.10 -0.85 16.26
C SER A 591 -31.37 -1.21 14.79
N PRO A 592 -31.82 -2.44 14.50
CA PRO A 592 -32.29 -2.79 13.16
C PRO A 592 -33.37 -1.84 12.62
N ASP A 593 -34.16 -1.22 13.52
CA ASP A 593 -35.24 -0.30 13.19
C ASP A 593 -34.73 1.05 12.70
N ASP A 594 -33.66 1.57 13.30
CA ASP A 594 -33.02 2.83 12.86
C ASP A 594 -32.38 2.66 11.47
N VAL A 595 -31.78 1.49 11.21
CA VAL A 595 -31.17 1.16 9.92
C VAL A 595 -32.24 1.06 8.84
N ALA A 596 -33.34 0.37 9.12
CA ALA A 596 -34.49 0.28 8.24
C ALA A 596 -35.09 1.67 7.94
N THR A 597 -35.38 2.46 8.98
CA THR A 597 -35.97 3.79 8.85
C THR A 597 -35.09 4.72 8.00
N ALA A 598 -33.79 4.74 8.27
CA ALA A 598 -32.84 5.53 7.48
C ALA A 598 -32.78 5.09 6.00
N PHE A 599 -32.92 3.80 5.71
CA PHE A 599 -33.02 3.30 4.33
C PHE A 599 -34.29 3.86 3.65
N TRP A 600 -35.44 3.76 4.33
CA TRP A 600 -36.72 4.21 3.77
C TRP A 600 -36.72 5.71 3.47
N GLU A 601 -36.28 6.53 4.40
CA GLU A 601 -36.19 7.98 4.23
C GLU A 601 -35.26 8.37 3.07
N THR A 602 -34.15 7.64 2.93
CA THR A 602 -33.13 7.97 1.93
C THR A 602 -33.52 7.50 0.53
N TYR A 603 -34.08 6.28 0.38
CA TYR A 603 -34.18 5.60 -0.91
C TYR A 603 -35.60 5.36 -1.41
N THR A 604 -36.63 5.72 -0.65
CA THR A 604 -38.03 5.59 -1.08
C THR A 604 -38.77 6.90 -1.07
N ILE A 605 -39.90 6.93 -1.77
CA ILE A 605 -40.87 8.01 -1.77
C ILE A 605 -42.25 7.46 -1.35
N PRO A 606 -43.06 8.25 -0.63
CA PRO A 606 -44.48 7.96 -0.47
C PRO A 606 -45.17 7.92 -1.84
N ASP A 607 -46.00 6.91 -2.07
CA ASP A 607 -46.75 6.71 -3.31
C ASP A 607 -48.00 5.88 -2.98
N ASP A 608 -49.14 6.55 -2.83
CA ASP A 608 -50.41 5.94 -2.40
C ASP A 608 -50.91 4.84 -3.35
N SER A 609 -50.45 4.86 -4.61
CA SER A 609 -50.75 3.86 -5.64
C SER A 609 -49.65 2.82 -5.83
N GLY A 610 -48.50 3.04 -5.21
CA GLY A 610 -47.28 2.28 -5.39
C GLY A 610 -47.16 1.12 -4.42
N THR A 611 -46.55 0.04 -4.90
CA THR A 611 -46.28 -1.15 -4.12
C THR A 611 -44.80 -1.54 -4.25
N LEU A 612 -44.09 -1.55 -3.11
CA LEU A 612 -42.72 -2.04 -3.02
C LEU A 612 -42.68 -3.57 -3.01
N HIS A 613 -42.12 -4.17 -4.06
CA HIS A 613 -41.95 -5.62 -4.15
C HIS A 613 -40.69 -6.10 -3.40
N MET A 614 -40.86 -7.19 -2.64
CA MET A 614 -39.80 -7.77 -1.79
C MET A 614 -38.62 -8.31 -2.63
N GLN A 615 -38.89 -8.95 -3.77
CA GLN A 615 -37.85 -9.55 -4.61
C GLN A 615 -36.85 -8.52 -5.16
N THR A 616 -37.31 -7.31 -5.46
CA THR A 616 -36.47 -6.23 -6.01
C THR A 616 -35.81 -5.38 -4.93
N THR A 617 -36.41 -5.28 -3.74
CA THR A 617 -35.96 -4.36 -2.68
C THR A 617 -35.04 -5.02 -1.64
N LEU A 618 -35.26 -6.30 -1.34
CA LEU A 618 -34.54 -7.02 -0.29
C LEU A 618 -33.00 -7.02 -0.49
N PRO A 619 -32.45 -7.23 -1.70
CA PRO A 619 -31.00 -7.18 -1.91
C PRO A 619 -30.40 -5.82 -1.54
N GLU A 620 -31.07 -4.72 -1.84
CA GLU A 620 -30.62 -3.35 -1.57
C GLU A 620 -30.62 -3.04 -0.06
N VAL A 621 -31.66 -3.48 0.66
CA VAL A 621 -31.78 -3.31 2.12
C VAL A 621 -30.74 -4.14 2.86
N VAL A 622 -30.55 -5.40 2.45
CA VAL A 622 -29.55 -6.30 3.06
C VAL A 622 -28.15 -5.75 2.85
N SER A 623 -27.86 -5.27 1.64
CA SER A 623 -26.61 -4.61 1.34
C SER A 623 -26.39 -3.38 2.21
N TYR A 624 -27.38 -2.48 2.27
CA TYR A 624 -27.32 -1.29 3.11
C TYR A 624 -27.07 -1.63 4.59
N ALA A 625 -27.76 -2.64 5.13
CA ALA A 625 -27.64 -3.05 6.53
C ALA A 625 -26.26 -3.64 6.88
N ARG A 626 -25.63 -4.39 5.95
CA ARG A 626 -24.27 -4.94 6.14
C ARG A 626 -23.23 -3.86 6.41
N HIS A 627 -23.43 -2.68 5.84
CA HIS A 627 -22.53 -1.54 5.97
C HIS A 627 -22.96 -0.55 7.06
N GLN A 628 -23.83 -0.94 8.01
CA GLN A 628 -24.29 -0.08 9.12
C GLN A 628 -24.06 -0.71 10.50
N SER A 629 -23.51 -1.93 10.56
CA SER A 629 -23.36 -2.73 11.78
C SER A 629 -22.19 -3.73 11.66
N ASP A 630 -21.38 -3.87 12.72
CA ASP A 630 -20.32 -4.91 12.82
C ASP A 630 -20.86 -6.32 13.18
N ARG A 631 -22.17 -6.45 13.47
CA ARG A 631 -22.82 -7.76 13.67
C ARG A 631 -23.19 -8.36 12.31
N PRO A 632 -23.07 -9.69 12.11
CA PRO A 632 -23.60 -10.32 10.92
C PRO A 632 -25.09 -9.97 10.84
N PRO A 633 -25.60 -9.51 9.68
CA PRO A 633 -27.03 -9.38 9.52
C PRO A 633 -27.59 -10.79 9.68
N ARG A 634 -28.23 -11.07 10.82
CA ARG A 634 -29.21 -12.16 10.82
C ARG A 634 -30.17 -11.84 9.65
N PRO A 635 -30.84 -12.80 9.04
CA PRO A 635 -32.01 -12.50 8.23
C PRO A 635 -33.25 -12.41 9.15
N PRO A 636 -33.59 -11.22 9.73
CA PRO A 636 -34.93 -11.04 10.29
C PRO A 636 -35.62 -9.75 9.80
N GLY A 637 -35.00 -8.99 8.89
CA GLY A 637 -35.45 -7.64 8.53
C GLY A 637 -36.94 -7.57 8.20
N TRP A 638 -37.44 -8.42 7.30
CA TRP A 638 -38.80 -8.30 6.78
C TRP A 638 -39.92 -8.56 7.81
N ILE A 639 -39.76 -9.59 8.66
CA ILE A 639 -40.78 -9.97 9.67
C ILE A 639 -40.92 -8.90 10.77
N HIS A 640 -39.89 -8.05 10.94
CA HIS A 640 -39.93 -6.90 11.84
C HIS A 640 -40.35 -5.61 11.10
N LEU A 641 -39.90 -5.43 9.85
CA LEU A 641 -40.30 -4.34 8.94
C LEU A 641 -41.81 -4.31 8.65
N GLN A 642 -42.43 -5.47 8.45
CA GLN A 642 -43.87 -5.59 8.23
C GLN A 642 -44.66 -5.15 9.49
N ARG A 643 -44.12 -5.39 10.70
CA ARG A 643 -44.73 -5.01 11.98
C ARG A 643 -44.68 -3.51 12.29
N LEU A 644 -43.70 -2.77 11.75
CA LEU A 644 -43.58 -1.32 11.96
C LEU A 644 -44.55 -0.51 11.09
N HIS A 645 -44.97 -1.06 9.95
CA HIS A 645 -45.86 -0.38 8.99
C HIS A 645 -47.34 -0.81 9.11
N ASP A 646 -47.62 -1.98 9.69
CA ASP A 646 -48.97 -2.40 10.04
C ASP A 646 -49.41 -1.73 11.36
N THR A 647 -50.31 -0.75 11.30
CA THR A 647 -50.98 -0.18 12.49
C THR A 647 -52.00 -1.15 13.13
N THR A 648 -52.19 -2.33 12.53
CA THR A 648 -53.21 -3.31 12.95
C THR A 648 -52.55 -4.66 13.27
N PRO A 649 -52.75 -5.23 14.48
CA PRO A 649 -52.15 -6.51 14.84
C PRO A 649 -52.71 -7.64 13.95
N PRO A 650 -51.87 -8.57 13.44
CA PRO A 650 -52.32 -9.59 12.51
C PRO A 650 -53.22 -10.60 13.23
N THR A 651 -54.45 -10.78 12.74
CA THR A 651 -55.43 -11.74 13.27
C THR A 651 -55.16 -13.20 12.90
N ARG A 652 -54.15 -13.51 12.08
CA ARG A 652 -53.66 -14.89 11.81
C ARG A 652 -52.18 -14.90 11.35
N PRO A 653 -51.34 -15.82 11.86
CA PRO A 653 -49.93 -15.87 11.51
C PRO A 653 -49.64 -16.87 10.38
N THR A 654 -49.95 -16.58 9.11
CA THR A 654 -49.58 -17.52 8.02
C THR A 654 -49.42 -16.99 6.59
N GLN A 655 -49.40 -15.69 6.32
CA GLN A 655 -49.02 -15.20 4.99
C GLN A 655 -47.96 -14.11 5.09
N SER A 656 -46.72 -14.47 4.74
CA SER A 656 -45.65 -13.51 4.48
C SER A 656 -46.09 -12.61 3.32
N ARG A 657 -46.46 -11.36 3.59
CA ARG A 657 -46.72 -10.39 2.51
C ARG A 657 -45.42 -10.16 1.75
N THR A 658 -45.49 -10.25 0.43
CA THR A 658 -44.35 -10.02 -0.48
C THR A 658 -44.25 -8.56 -0.94
N THR A 659 -45.07 -7.68 -0.37
CA THR A 659 -45.26 -6.28 -0.79
C THR A 659 -45.49 -5.32 0.38
N ILE A 660 -45.09 -4.05 0.23
CA ILE A 660 -45.47 -2.91 1.10
C ILE A 660 -46.18 -1.88 0.23
N ASP A 661 -47.43 -1.55 0.59
CA ASP A 661 -48.24 -0.57 -0.14
C ASP A 661 -47.96 0.87 0.36
N GLY A 662 -48.19 1.86 -0.49
CA GLY A 662 -48.07 3.28 -0.14
C GLY A 662 -46.67 3.88 -0.34
N ARG A 663 -45.74 3.13 -0.97
CA ARG A 663 -44.36 3.58 -1.20
C ARG A 663 -43.77 2.93 -2.44
N THR A 664 -42.83 3.63 -3.07
CA THR A 664 -42.04 3.16 -4.23
C THR A 664 -40.56 3.50 -4.05
N LEU A 665 -39.65 2.72 -4.66
CA LEU A 665 -38.23 3.06 -4.70
C LEU A 665 -38.03 4.36 -5.49
N ARG A 666 -37.09 5.21 -5.06
CA ARG A 666 -36.63 6.36 -5.86
C ARG A 666 -36.01 5.94 -7.21
N TYR A 667 -35.60 4.69 -7.31
CA TYR A 667 -34.94 4.08 -8.45
C TYR A 667 -35.19 2.58 -8.43
N THR A 668 -35.68 2.01 -9.52
CA THR A 668 -35.86 0.57 -9.63
C THR A 668 -34.64 -0.02 -10.34
N PRO A 669 -33.89 -0.96 -9.74
CA PRO A 669 -32.73 -1.51 -10.40
C PRO A 669 -33.14 -2.28 -11.68
N PRO A 670 -32.32 -2.25 -12.75
CA PRO A 670 -32.48 -3.18 -13.86
C PRO A 670 -32.44 -4.62 -13.33
N ALA A 671 -33.16 -5.53 -13.99
CA ALA A 671 -33.11 -6.95 -13.62
C ALA A 671 -31.64 -7.42 -13.59
N ARG A 672 -31.22 -8.05 -12.49
CA ARG A 672 -29.94 -8.78 -12.47
C ARG A 672 -30.13 -9.94 -13.44
N ASN A 673 -29.51 -9.87 -14.63
CA ASN A 673 -29.43 -11.06 -15.47
C ASN A 673 -28.70 -12.12 -14.63
N ASN A 674 -29.40 -13.20 -14.29
CA ASN A 674 -28.74 -14.40 -13.78
C ASN A 674 -27.76 -14.86 -14.86
N PRO A 675 -26.47 -15.08 -14.53
CA PRO A 675 -25.67 -15.93 -15.37
C PRO A 675 -26.22 -17.34 -15.19
N ASP A 676 -26.74 -17.93 -16.26
CA ASP A 676 -26.73 -19.39 -16.39
C ASP A 676 -25.28 -19.87 -16.55
#